data_AF-A0A0G0FA39-F1
#
_entry.id   AF-A0A0G0FA39-F1
#
_cell.length_a   1.000
_cell.length_b   1.000
_cell.length_c   1.000
_cell.angle_alpha   90.00
_cell.angle_beta   90.00
_cell.angle_gamma   90.00
#
_symmetry.space_group_name_H-M   'P 1'
#
loop_
_entity.id
_entity.type
_entity.pdbx_description
1 polymer ?
#
loop_
_entity_poly.entity_id
_entity_poly.type
_entity_poly.pdbx_seq_one_letter_code
_entity_poly.pdbx_strand_id
1 'polypeptide(L)'
;MSCFLLRLLLLCCAIFSNIDNCKASVSFGSRDSRIHVSSGARLNVGGSNLYVDGTISQELDGIITGQRFTFVNGVLVQGGSEALLNGSFDPSASEVLQFTGDGILKGEPGNVFYGVLISGLNNVISGQPTFVLPIRLLNNSSEALMDMQNALSQDLYLNYGRIRLINDLSLGDDVQIVGPGRIDLSSRQLTIGGFYSSPWSGSLGFEHATSLVLPGNVKLDGTWFFYGDCNLTGNGSILDLSDGGKIVVGPNSNLYVEDVVIKGLGNSAGQIIFASDTSNLYMSKVDTCLSTAYTTTIGNIIVEGASSFVLGKFDWNINSIATLTVDGATLWLDNLSSATTPLAGRLNSSRAVYDINGYNIANVAANIADGTLTYLNGGIISLSATSTTGGGGGFVDPAAAILLSGNVHVDVTMNYFIDVPSDGSINITGDMTLDGGGCSINFPNSGIPQFIVQPGVIVNLTNIILSNINQNTFLIYPGGQINIGENVTWSFSEDVTLSSPLINVLPGVNFTWIGLDGVRYITLSNPTGSNVGILNISDGTLTLENIVLDGISHIINNSNSLIHLNGESGLDIDINTDLNFKASAANNSLRILADALTLSGLIVFGNKSINELHIAFALIDGLAPARRAAGEKYPLINLSGGPGIIVGGPNTGTSRLIFDEFDAVRRQCSLDI
;
A
#
# COMPACT_ATOMS: atom_id res chain seq x y z
N MET A 1 -0.62 89.22 47.40
CA MET A 1 -0.59 87.75 47.56
C MET A 1 -1.01 87.01 46.27
N SER A 2 -2.01 87.51 45.55
CA SER A 2 -2.51 86.97 44.26
C SER A 2 -1.49 87.03 43.10
N CYS A 3 -0.62 88.03 43.03
CA CYS A 3 0.45 88.08 42.01
C CYS A 3 1.62 87.11 42.27
N PHE A 4 1.79 86.61 43.49
CA PHE A 4 2.87 85.66 43.82
C PHE A 4 2.44 84.23 43.51
N LEU A 5 1.16 83.87 43.72
CA LEU A 5 0.61 82.58 43.29
C LEU A 5 0.54 82.46 41.76
N LEU A 6 0.20 83.53 41.03
CA LEU A 6 0.14 83.46 39.56
C LEU A 6 1.52 83.30 38.92
N ARG A 7 2.56 83.91 39.50
CA ARG A 7 3.95 83.71 39.06
C ARG A 7 4.51 82.34 39.45
N LEU A 8 4.10 81.75 40.57
CA LEU A 8 4.48 80.39 40.94
C LEU A 8 3.76 79.34 40.05
N LEU A 9 2.51 79.58 39.68
CA LEU A 9 1.75 78.72 38.76
C LEU A 9 2.30 78.79 37.31
N LEU A 10 2.68 79.98 36.83
CA LEU A 10 3.33 80.16 35.53
C LEU A 10 4.76 79.64 35.50
N LEU A 11 5.51 79.71 36.61
CA LEU A 11 6.84 79.10 36.71
C LEU A 11 6.75 77.57 36.77
N CYS A 12 5.73 77.00 37.42
CA CYS A 12 5.44 75.57 37.32
C CYS A 12 5.03 75.16 35.89
N CYS A 13 4.13 75.89 35.21
CA CYS A 13 3.74 75.56 33.83
C CYS A 13 4.88 75.71 32.80
N ALA A 14 5.80 76.65 32.99
CA ALA A 14 6.94 76.84 32.08
C ALA A 14 8.10 75.85 32.30
N ILE A 15 8.22 75.29 33.52
CA ILE A 15 9.20 74.23 33.81
C ILE A 15 8.71 72.87 33.28
N PHE A 16 7.39 72.62 33.25
CA PHE A 16 6.85 71.37 32.70
C PHE A 16 6.66 71.36 31.18
N SER A 17 6.72 72.49 30.48
CA SER A 17 6.56 72.55 29.02
C SER A 17 7.88 72.43 28.23
N ASN A 18 9.01 72.13 28.89
CA ASN A 18 10.34 72.01 28.25
C ASN A 18 11.19 70.84 28.78
N ILE A 19 10.62 69.87 29.51
CA ILE A 19 11.31 68.59 29.84
C ILE A 19 11.09 67.56 28.71
N ASP A 20 10.90 68.00 27.47
CA ASP A 20 10.68 67.09 26.34
C ASP A 20 11.97 66.46 25.79
N ASN A 21 13.14 66.69 26.41
CA ASN A 21 14.41 66.12 25.92
C ASN A 21 15.46 65.86 27.01
N CYS A 22 15.09 65.24 28.13
CA CYS A 22 16.11 64.51 28.89
C CYS A 22 16.53 63.28 28.06
N LYS A 23 17.62 63.40 27.29
CA LYS A 23 18.28 62.25 26.63
C LYS A 23 18.94 61.38 27.70
N ALA A 24 18.13 60.70 28.50
CA ALA A 24 18.60 59.69 29.43
C ALA A 24 18.71 58.35 28.69
N SER A 25 19.90 57.75 28.70
CA SER A 25 20.08 56.35 28.30
C SER A 25 19.71 55.46 29.48
N VAL A 26 18.87 54.47 29.26
CA VAL A 26 18.63 53.39 30.23
C VAL A 26 19.50 52.20 29.84
N SER A 27 20.22 51.64 30.80
CA SER A 27 21.01 50.42 30.66
C SER A 27 20.61 49.44 31.76
N PHE A 28 20.53 48.16 31.45
CA PHE A 28 20.23 47.13 32.44
C PHE A 28 21.54 46.56 32.98
N GLY A 29 21.67 46.43 34.30
CA GLY A 29 22.89 45.90 34.92
C GLY A 29 22.99 44.38 34.86
N SER A 30 21.86 43.71 34.63
CA SER A 30 21.72 42.27 34.49
C SER A 30 20.36 41.94 33.86
N ARG A 31 20.15 40.67 33.53
CA ARG A 31 18.85 40.17 33.07
C ARG A 31 17.71 40.44 34.07
N ASP A 32 18.03 40.42 35.36
CA ASP A 32 17.06 40.63 36.45
C ASP A 32 16.69 42.11 36.66
N SER A 33 17.45 43.04 36.06
CA SER A 33 17.11 44.46 36.10
C SER A 33 15.80 44.69 35.34
N ARG A 34 14.81 45.33 35.98
CA ARG A 34 13.44 45.37 35.47
C ARG A 34 12.90 46.79 35.28
N ILE A 35 12.30 47.04 34.11
CA ILE A 35 11.27 48.07 33.94
C ILE A 35 9.92 47.40 34.08
N HIS A 36 9.09 47.85 35.01
CA HIS A 36 7.75 47.31 35.22
C HIS A 36 6.69 48.37 34.88
N VAL A 37 5.74 47.99 34.02
CA VAL A 37 4.63 48.82 33.54
C VAL A 37 3.33 48.24 34.12
N SER A 38 2.90 48.80 35.25
CA SER A 38 1.67 48.39 35.93
C SER A 38 0.42 48.70 35.12
N SER A 39 -0.71 48.08 35.48
CA SER A 39 -2.03 48.34 34.89
C SER A 39 -2.34 49.84 34.93
N GLY A 40 -2.75 50.39 33.79
CA GLY A 40 -3.03 51.83 33.61
C GLY A 40 -1.80 52.72 33.46
N ALA A 41 -0.58 52.21 33.64
CA ALA A 41 0.65 52.95 33.41
C ALA A 41 1.06 52.93 31.92
N ARG A 42 1.88 53.91 31.52
CA ARG A 42 2.39 54.03 30.15
C ARG A 42 3.91 54.16 30.12
N LEU A 43 4.59 53.28 29.38
CA LEU A 43 5.98 53.44 28.97
C LEU A 43 6.02 54.03 27.56
N ASN A 44 6.62 55.21 27.41
CA ASN A 44 6.80 55.84 26.10
C ASN A 44 8.30 55.89 25.73
N VAL A 45 8.70 55.13 24.72
CA VAL A 45 10.09 55.09 24.24
C VAL A 45 10.29 56.16 23.18
N GLY A 46 10.83 57.32 23.56
CA GLY A 46 10.98 58.45 22.63
C GLY A 46 12.20 58.38 21.69
N GLY A 47 13.21 57.55 21.99
CA GLY A 47 14.47 57.48 21.26
C GLY A 47 14.64 56.17 20.47
N SER A 48 15.36 56.23 19.35
CA SER A 48 15.48 55.13 18.37
C SER A 48 16.55 54.07 18.68
N ASN A 49 17.00 53.89 19.93
CA ASN A 49 18.15 53.03 20.27
C ASN A 49 18.08 52.44 21.70
N LEU A 50 16.89 52.14 22.22
CA LEU A 50 16.82 51.40 23.49
C LEU A 50 17.22 49.94 23.22
N TYR A 51 18.26 49.48 23.91
CA TYR A 51 18.66 48.07 23.93
C TYR A 51 18.23 47.47 25.27
N VAL A 52 17.54 46.34 25.20
CA VAL A 52 16.99 45.65 26.36
C VAL A 52 17.67 44.30 26.50
N ASP A 53 18.69 44.26 27.35
CA ASP A 53 19.36 43.06 27.85
C ASP A 53 18.90 42.66 29.27
N GLY A 54 18.00 43.47 29.86
CA GLY A 54 17.27 43.19 31.11
C GLY A 54 15.84 42.69 30.88
N THR A 55 14.94 43.00 31.81
CA THR A 55 13.53 42.61 31.78
C THR A 55 12.60 43.82 31.60
N ILE A 56 11.64 43.71 30.67
CA ILE A 56 10.45 44.57 30.62
C ILE A 56 9.25 43.74 31.05
N SER A 57 8.58 44.14 32.12
CA SER A 57 7.37 43.49 32.64
C SER A 57 6.18 44.41 32.43
N GLN A 58 5.11 43.89 31.84
CA GLN A 58 3.89 44.62 31.50
C GLN A 58 2.67 43.86 32.03
N GLU A 59 1.86 44.53 32.87
CA GLU A 59 0.55 44.01 33.26
C GLU A 59 -0.47 44.20 32.11
N LEU A 60 -1.59 43.48 32.14
CA LEU A 60 -2.56 43.41 31.01
C LEU A 60 -3.04 44.80 30.51
N ASP A 61 -3.20 45.79 31.39
CA ASP A 61 -3.61 47.15 31.00
C ASP A 61 -2.46 48.16 30.99
N GLY A 62 -1.21 47.71 31.14
CA GLY A 62 -0.03 48.54 30.95
C GLY A 62 0.16 48.82 29.45
N ILE A 63 0.57 50.03 29.07
CA ILE A 63 0.70 50.42 27.66
C ILE A 63 2.16 50.76 27.33
N ILE A 64 2.75 50.08 26.36
CA ILE A 64 4.04 50.45 25.76
C ILE A 64 3.77 51.19 24.45
N THR A 65 4.36 52.37 24.27
CA THR A 65 4.18 53.23 23.08
C THR A 65 5.51 53.85 22.67
N GLY A 66 5.54 54.49 21.50
CA GLY A 66 6.68 55.30 21.06
C GLY A 66 7.40 54.69 19.87
N GLN A 67 8.71 54.89 19.81
CA GLN A 67 9.62 54.38 18.79
C GLN A 67 9.94 52.89 19.03
N ARG A 68 10.38 52.24 17.95
CA ARG A 68 10.92 50.88 17.98
C ARG A 68 12.17 50.78 18.85
N PHE A 69 12.34 49.65 19.54
CA PHE A 69 13.54 49.30 20.30
C PHE A 69 13.91 47.82 20.15
N THR A 70 15.05 47.39 20.69
CA THR A 70 15.62 46.04 20.45
C THR A 70 15.88 45.30 21.76
N PHE A 71 15.44 44.06 21.85
CA PHE A 71 15.88 43.09 22.85
C PHE A 71 17.16 42.39 22.39
N VAL A 72 18.13 42.27 23.29
CA VAL A 72 19.40 41.55 23.07
C VAL A 72 19.56 40.55 24.20
N ASN A 73 18.95 39.37 24.04
CA ASN A 73 18.80 38.37 25.12
C ASN A 73 18.09 38.92 26.36
N GLY A 74 17.18 39.87 26.17
CA GLY A 74 16.35 40.43 27.23
C GLY A 74 15.05 39.65 27.40
N VAL A 75 14.31 39.93 28.46
CA VAL A 75 13.07 39.23 28.82
C VAL A 75 11.89 40.18 28.71
N LEU A 76 10.83 39.74 28.04
CA LEU A 76 9.52 40.36 28.07
C LEU A 76 8.61 39.52 28.98
N VAL A 77 8.03 40.13 30.02
CA VAL A 77 7.05 39.47 30.90
C VAL A 77 5.69 40.10 30.68
N GLN A 78 4.69 39.33 30.26
CA GLN A 78 3.33 39.81 30.04
C GLN A 78 2.30 38.91 30.72
N GLY A 79 1.42 39.50 31.52
CA GLY A 79 0.38 38.72 32.22
C GLY A 79 0.94 37.59 33.09
N GLY A 80 2.20 37.70 33.53
CA GLY A 80 2.90 36.67 34.30
C GLY A 80 3.72 35.66 33.47
N SER A 81 3.61 35.67 32.14
CA SER A 81 4.36 34.79 31.24
C SER A 81 5.64 35.46 30.76
N GLU A 82 6.75 34.73 30.74
CA GLU A 82 8.06 35.24 30.34
C GLU A 82 8.44 34.77 28.93
N ALA A 83 9.05 35.65 28.15
CA ALA A 83 9.65 35.31 26.87
C ALA A 83 11.05 35.93 26.77
N LEU A 84 12.06 35.10 26.51
CA LEU A 84 13.40 35.55 26.15
C LEU A 84 13.41 35.97 24.68
N LEU A 85 13.84 37.20 24.42
CA LEU A 85 13.80 37.82 23.12
C LEU A 85 15.21 38.25 22.66
N ASN A 86 15.48 37.99 21.39
CA ASN A 86 16.54 38.64 20.61
C ASN A 86 15.90 39.13 19.30
N GLY A 87 15.53 40.41 19.24
CA GLY A 87 14.68 40.94 18.17
C GLY A 87 14.18 42.34 18.48
N SER A 88 13.39 42.93 17.59
CA SER A 88 12.85 44.28 17.78
C SER A 88 11.41 44.29 18.26
N PHE A 89 11.07 45.33 19.02
CA PHE A 89 9.74 45.61 19.55
C PHE A 89 9.27 46.95 18.97
N ASP A 90 8.19 46.93 18.19
CA ASP A 90 7.60 48.10 17.55
C ASP A 90 6.16 48.29 18.04
N PRO A 91 5.92 49.16 19.04
CA PRO A 91 4.59 49.34 19.62
C PRO A 91 3.58 49.97 18.65
N SER A 92 4.02 50.43 17.47
CA SER A 92 3.17 51.03 16.44
C SER A 92 2.78 50.08 15.31
N ALA A 93 3.42 48.90 15.25
CA ALA A 93 3.15 47.88 14.24
C ALA A 93 1.99 46.95 14.64
N SER A 94 1.36 46.32 13.65
CA SER A 94 0.41 45.22 13.85
C SER A 94 1.08 44.01 14.49
N GLU A 95 2.23 43.63 13.96
CA GLU A 95 3.14 42.64 14.53
C GLU A 95 4.22 43.38 15.32
N VAL A 96 3.98 43.50 16.62
CA VAL A 96 4.84 44.25 17.54
C VAL A 96 6.20 43.60 17.71
N LEU A 97 6.27 42.26 17.72
CA LEU A 97 7.53 41.53 17.80
C LEU A 97 8.06 41.26 16.40
N GLN A 98 9.25 41.76 16.07
CA GLN A 98 9.83 41.64 14.73
C GLN A 98 11.25 41.08 14.77
N PHE A 99 11.47 39.99 14.04
CA PHE A 99 12.74 39.28 13.94
C PHE A 99 13.27 39.39 12.50
N THR A 100 14.52 39.82 12.34
CA THR A 100 15.11 40.19 11.03
C THR A 100 16.32 39.35 10.65
N GLY A 101 16.43 38.14 11.20
CA GLY A 101 17.57 37.23 11.04
C GLY A 101 18.22 36.91 12.38
N ASP A 102 18.55 35.64 12.60
CA ASP A 102 19.15 35.10 13.84
C ASP A 102 18.38 35.52 15.12
N GLY A 103 17.10 35.87 14.97
CA GLY A 103 16.23 36.29 16.06
C GLY A 103 15.81 35.12 16.93
N ILE A 104 15.46 35.40 18.19
CA ILE A 104 15.03 34.37 19.14
C ILE A 104 13.76 34.84 19.84
N LEU A 105 12.73 34.00 19.82
CA LEU A 105 11.61 34.03 20.74
C LEU A 105 11.59 32.69 21.47
N LYS A 106 11.98 32.69 22.75
CA LYS A 106 11.84 31.52 23.62
C LYS A 106 10.82 31.83 24.71
N GLY A 107 9.61 31.30 24.57
CA GLY A 107 8.51 31.50 25.51
C GLY A 107 8.48 30.44 26.59
N GLU A 108 8.33 30.85 27.84
CA GLU A 108 7.89 29.96 28.92
C GLU A 108 6.37 29.73 28.83
N PRO A 109 5.80 28.75 29.56
CA PRO A 109 4.36 28.49 29.53
C PRO A 109 3.52 29.75 29.75
N GLY A 110 2.61 29.99 28.81
CA GLY A 110 1.58 31.02 28.87
C GLY A 110 1.55 31.95 27.66
N ASN A 111 0.88 33.10 27.79
CA ASN A 111 0.42 33.85 26.62
C ASN A 111 1.48 34.82 26.07
N VAL A 112 1.69 34.76 24.75
CA VAL A 112 2.36 35.81 23.97
C VAL A 112 1.26 36.66 23.31
N PHE A 113 1.03 37.85 23.85
CA PHE A 113 -0.09 38.72 23.44
C PHE A 113 0.16 39.50 22.16
N TYR A 114 1.41 39.57 21.70
CA TYR A 114 1.80 40.32 20.51
C TYR A 114 1.93 39.44 19.28
N GLY A 115 1.54 39.98 18.12
CA GLY A 115 1.80 39.35 16.83
C GLY A 115 3.30 39.31 16.53
N VAL A 116 3.72 38.28 15.80
CA VAL A 116 5.12 38.02 15.47
C VAL A 116 5.33 38.15 13.96
N LEU A 117 6.26 39.01 13.56
CA LEU A 117 6.73 39.13 12.18
C LEU A 117 8.16 38.59 12.05
N ILE A 118 8.34 37.65 11.12
CA ILE A 118 9.65 37.04 10.82
C ILE A 118 10.10 37.49 9.43
N SER A 119 11.33 37.97 9.36
CA SER A 119 12.04 38.29 8.13
C SER A 119 13.48 37.82 8.23
N GLY A 120 14.11 37.54 7.09
CA GLY A 120 15.44 36.92 7.07
C GLY A 120 15.44 35.47 7.55
N LEU A 121 16.62 34.91 7.78
CA LEU A 121 16.84 33.48 8.04
C LEU A 121 17.19 33.18 9.49
N ASN A 122 17.11 31.90 9.89
CA ASN A 122 17.52 31.40 11.22
C ASN A 122 16.80 32.04 12.41
N ASN A 123 15.59 32.56 12.25
CA ASN A 123 14.82 33.05 13.39
C ASN A 123 14.21 31.86 14.13
N VAL A 124 14.42 31.75 15.44
CA VAL A 124 13.98 30.63 16.26
C VAL A 124 12.74 31.00 17.06
N ILE A 125 11.69 30.19 16.94
CA ILE A 125 10.54 30.19 17.86
C ILE A 125 10.62 28.91 18.70
N SER A 126 10.80 29.03 20.01
CA SER A 126 10.99 27.89 20.90
C SER A 126 10.27 27.98 22.24
N GLY A 127 10.25 26.85 22.95
CA GLY A 127 9.66 26.74 24.29
C GLY A 127 8.19 26.34 24.28
N GLN A 128 7.40 26.89 25.19
CA GLN A 128 5.97 26.56 25.38
C GLN A 128 5.02 27.77 25.27
N PRO A 129 5.21 28.72 24.32
CA PRO A 129 4.34 29.88 24.21
C PRO A 129 2.95 29.50 23.70
N THR A 130 1.91 30.14 24.25
CA THR A 130 0.56 30.16 23.68
C THR A 130 0.37 31.51 22.98
N PHE A 131 0.27 31.51 21.66
CA PHE A 131 0.09 32.74 20.90
C PHE A 131 -1.36 33.20 20.97
N VAL A 132 -1.57 34.51 21.17
CA VAL A 132 -2.90 35.14 21.09
C VAL A 132 -3.15 35.74 19.71
N LEU A 133 -2.07 36.06 18.99
CA LEU A 133 -2.09 36.62 17.65
C LEU A 133 -1.22 35.76 16.72
N PRO A 134 -1.49 35.76 15.40
CA PRO A 134 -0.80 34.89 14.45
C PRO A 134 0.69 35.23 14.29
N ILE A 135 1.42 34.25 13.77
CA ILE A 135 2.81 34.41 13.32
C ILE A 135 2.80 34.65 11.81
N ARG A 136 3.58 35.61 11.32
CA ARG A 136 3.69 35.93 9.90
C ARG A 136 5.14 35.95 9.45
N LEU A 137 5.44 35.26 8.36
CA LEU A 137 6.68 35.44 7.62
C LEU A 137 6.47 36.60 6.63
N LEU A 138 7.51 37.41 6.41
CA LEU A 138 7.38 38.62 5.60
C LEU A 138 7.27 38.30 4.10
N ASN A 139 8.05 37.34 3.62
CA ASN A 139 8.18 37.01 2.20
C ASN A 139 8.93 35.68 1.96
N ASN A 140 9.21 35.36 0.70
CA ASN A 140 9.92 34.14 0.26
C ASN A 140 11.36 33.96 0.78
N SER A 141 11.99 35.02 1.29
CA SER A 141 13.35 34.97 1.86
C SER A 141 13.33 34.81 3.39
N SER A 142 12.15 34.64 3.98
CA SER A 142 11.97 34.52 5.42
C SER A 142 11.93 33.05 5.84
N GLU A 143 12.64 32.72 6.92
CA GLU A 143 12.64 31.39 7.54
C GLU A 143 12.39 31.49 9.06
N ALA A 144 11.52 30.59 9.56
CA ALA A 144 11.36 30.33 10.98
C ALA A 144 11.78 28.89 11.32
N LEU A 145 12.57 28.75 12.38
CA LEU A 145 12.97 27.48 12.99
C LEU A 145 12.02 27.19 14.15
N MET A 146 11.22 26.13 14.00
CA MET A 146 10.17 25.78 14.96
C MET A 146 10.71 24.75 15.95
N ASP A 147 10.88 25.18 17.19
CA ASP A 147 11.39 24.41 18.34
C ASP A 147 10.41 24.48 19.52
N MET A 148 9.11 24.37 19.19
CA MET A 148 8.02 24.43 20.16
C MET A 148 7.79 23.06 20.81
N GLN A 149 7.34 23.08 22.06
CA GLN A 149 7.04 21.87 22.85
C GLN A 149 5.54 21.71 23.15
N ASN A 150 4.72 22.68 22.75
CA ASN A 150 3.26 22.66 22.84
C ASN A 150 2.65 22.83 21.44
N ALA A 151 1.35 22.54 21.33
CA ALA A 151 0.62 22.77 20.10
C ALA A 151 0.58 24.26 19.74
N LEU A 152 0.75 24.56 18.46
CA LEU A 152 0.58 25.90 17.93
C LEU A 152 -0.88 26.34 18.10
N SER A 153 -1.08 27.51 18.69
CA SER A 153 -2.40 28.00 19.12
C SER A 153 -3.02 29.03 18.16
N GLN A 154 -2.29 29.47 17.14
CA GLN A 154 -2.71 30.47 16.16
C GLN A 154 -2.10 30.15 14.79
N ASP A 155 -2.73 30.64 13.73
CA ASP A 155 -2.26 30.47 12.38
C ASP A 155 -0.82 30.97 12.16
N LEU A 156 -0.11 30.28 11.29
CA LEU A 156 1.21 30.67 10.80
C LEU A 156 1.14 30.97 9.31
N TYR A 157 1.32 32.24 8.94
CA TYR A 157 1.28 32.69 7.55
C TYR A 157 2.67 32.65 6.92
N LEU A 158 2.85 31.81 5.90
CA LEU A 158 4.15 31.61 5.27
C LEU A 158 4.54 32.72 4.30
N ASN A 159 3.58 33.31 3.58
CA ASN A 159 3.84 34.37 2.57
C ASN A 159 5.02 34.03 1.63
N TYR A 160 5.00 32.82 1.08
CA TYR A 160 6.04 32.18 0.25
C TYR A 160 7.33 31.79 0.98
N GLY A 161 7.48 32.13 2.25
CA GLY A 161 8.61 31.76 3.10
C GLY A 161 8.62 30.28 3.48
N ARG A 162 9.53 29.94 4.39
CA ARG A 162 9.77 28.56 4.84
C ARG A 162 9.68 28.45 6.36
N ILE A 163 9.11 27.36 6.84
CA ILE A 163 9.40 26.89 8.20
C ILE A 163 10.25 25.63 8.14
N ARG A 164 11.14 25.47 9.12
CA ARG A 164 11.94 24.27 9.32
C ARG A 164 11.75 23.77 10.74
N LEU A 165 11.38 22.50 10.89
CA LEU A 165 11.16 21.90 12.20
C LEU A 165 12.51 21.52 12.84
N ILE A 166 12.71 21.95 14.07
CA ILE A 166 13.83 21.52 14.93
C ILE A 166 13.36 20.42 15.88
N ASN A 167 12.12 20.54 16.36
CA ASN A 167 11.39 19.54 17.12
C ASN A 167 10.03 19.27 16.45
N ASP A 168 9.36 18.20 16.89
CA ASP A 168 8.01 17.87 16.42
C ASP A 168 7.05 19.03 16.70
N LEU A 169 6.16 19.29 15.75
CA LEU A 169 5.18 20.37 15.82
C LEU A 169 3.77 19.78 15.75
N SER A 170 2.93 20.12 16.73
CA SER A 170 1.50 19.88 16.65
C SER A 170 0.76 21.20 16.43
N LEU A 171 -0.32 21.17 15.65
CA LEU A 171 -1.25 22.30 15.50
C LEU A 171 -2.47 22.06 16.38
N GLY A 172 -3.00 23.12 16.98
CA GLY A 172 -4.31 23.08 17.63
C GLY A 172 -5.44 22.89 16.62
N ASP A 173 -6.64 22.62 17.12
CA ASP A 173 -7.84 22.60 16.28
C ASP A 173 -8.09 23.96 15.63
N ASP A 174 -8.57 23.96 14.39
CA ASP A 174 -8.77 25.15 13.56
C ASP A 174 -7.51 26.00 13.29
N VAL A 175 -6.32 25.55 13.71
CA VAL A 175 -5.05 26.26 13.45
C VAL A 175 -4.42 25.75 12.16
N GLN A 176 -4.14 26.66 11.23
CA GLN A 176 -3.54 26.33 9.93
C GLN A 176 -2.15 26.92 9.75
N ILE A 177 -1.31 26.19 9.00
CA ILE A 177 -0.17 26.80 8.31
C ILE A 177 -0.70 27.34 6.98
N VAL A 178 -0.80 28.67 6.88
CA VAL A 178 -1.43 29.36 5.77
C VAL A 178 -0.39 29.65 4.69
N GLY A 179 -0.53 28.94 3.57
CA GLY A 179 0.33 29.10 2.38
C GLY A 179 0.01 30.36 1.55
N PRO A 180 0.75 30.58 0.45
CA PRO A 180 1.76 29.68 -0.11
C PRO A 180 3.06 29.64 0.71
N GLY A 181 3.79 28.52 0.68
CA GLY A 181 5.13 28.42 1.29
C GLY A 181 5.64 26.98 1.42
N ARG A 182 6.80 26.82 2.08
CA ARG A 182 7.44 25.51 2.30
C ARG A 182 7.53 25.14 3.77
N ILE A 183 7.40 23.85 4.05
CA ILE A 183 7.53 23.24 5.37
C ILE A 183 8.57 22.12 5.21
N ASP A 184 9.76 22.35 5.77
CA ASP A 184 10.78 21.32 5.88
C ASP A 184 10.68 20.67 7.26
N LEU A 185 10.29 19.39 7.27
CA LEU A 185 10.15 18.65 8.51
C LEU A 185 11.52 18.23 9.08
N SER A 186 12.59 18.20 8.28
CA SER A 186 13.92 17.75 8.74
C SER A 186 13.85 16.41 9.53
N SER A 187 13.00 15.49 9.06
CA SER A 187 12.69 14.21 9.72
C SER A 187 12.07 14.32 11.12
N ARG A 188 11.33 15.38 11.40
CA ARG A 188 10.44 15.56 12.56
C ARG A 188 9.00 15.28 12.17
N GLN A 189 8.13 15.16 13.16
CA GLN A 189 6.70 15.01 12.97
C GLN A 189 6.00 16.36 12.87
N LEU A 190 5.10 16.49 11.90
CA LEU A 190 4.05 17.50 11.89
C LEU A 190 2.69 16.84 12.10
N THR A 191 2.05 17.12 13.22
CA THR A 191 0.67 16.70 13.50
C THR A 191 -0.25 17.88 13.29
N ILE A 192 -1.13 17.80 12.30
CA ILE A 192 -2.08 18.89 12.05
C ILE A 192 -3.24 18.84 13.06
N GLY A 193 -4.09 19.87 13.14
CA GLY A 193 -5.26 19.90 14.02
C GLY A 193 -6.27 18.78 13.73
N GLY A 194 -7.03 18.37 14.75
CA GLY A 194 -8.01 17.27 14.65
C GLY A 194 -9.35 17.70 14.04
N PHE A 195 -9.61 19.00 13.96
CA PHE A 195 -10.83 19.56 13.40
C PHE A 195 -10.55 20.86 12.64
N TYR A 196 -11.26 21.04 11.52
CA TYR A 196 -11.29 22.30 10.77
C TYR A 196 -12.73 22.66 10.38
N SER A 197 -13.13 23.88 10.72
CA SER A 197 -14.40 24.50 10.38
C SER A 197 -14.44 24.99 8.92
N SER A 198 -13.28 25.20 8.31
CA SER A 198 -13.13 25.69 6.93
C SER A 198 -12.11 24.87 6.15
N PRO A 199 -12.25 24.77 4.81
CA PRO A 199 -11.26 24.10 3.96
C PRO A 199 -9.84 24.70 4.08
N TRP A 200 -8.83 23.85 3.89
CA TRP A 200 -7.44 24.26 3.81
C TRP A 200 -7.10 24.74 2.39
N SER A 201 -7.17 26.05 2.16
CA SER A 201 -7.01 26.64 0.82
C SER A 201 -5.59 27.03 0.43
N GLY A 202 -4.69 27.11 1.41
CA GLY A 202 -3.28 27.42 1.18
C GLY A 202 -2.54 26.34 0.40
N SER A 203 -1.68 26.73 -0.54
CA SER A 203 -0.75 25.80 -1.19
C SER A 203 0.50 25.58 -0.33
N LEU A 204 0.88 24.34 -0.03
CA LEU A 204 2.01 24.04 0.85
C LEU A 204 2.97 23.07 0.17
N GLY A 205 4.27 23.33 0.27
CA GLY A 205 5.31 22.38 -0.14
C GLY A 205 5.94 21.70 1.07
N PHE A 206 5.80 20.38 1.15
CA PHE A 206 6.39 19.53 2.19
C PHE A 206 7.72 18.96 1.69
N GLU A 207 8.76 19.14 2.48
CA GLU A 207 10.12 18.64 2.22
C GLU A 207 10.58 17.78 3.39
N HIS A 208 11.23 16.65 3.09
CA HIS A 208 11.71 15.68 4.09
C HIS A 208 10.62 15.31 5.12
N ALA A 209 9.39 15.20 4.64
CA ALA A 209 8.19 15.05 5.46
C ALA A 209 7.97 13.59 5.85
N THR A 210 8.93 12.97 6.53
CA THR A 210 8.88 11.55 6.88
C THR A 210 7.80 11.19 7.91
N SER A 211 7.08 12.18 8.46
CA SER A 211 5.97 11.97 9.41
C SER A 211 5.01 13.18 9.39
N LEU A 212 4.06 13.19 8.45
CA LEU A 212 2.92 14.11 8.43
C LEU A 212 1.66 13.36 8.87
N VAL A 213 1.05 13.76 9.98
CA VAL A 213 -0.05 13.02 10.61
C VAL A 213 -1.35 13.82 10.53
N LEU A 214 -2.42 13.18 10.03
CA LEU A 214 -3.80 13.68 10.06
C LEU A 214 -4.55 13.00 11.22
N PRO A 215 -4.70 13.63 12.39
CA PRO A 215 -5.49 13.05 13.49
C PRO A 215 -7.00 13.17 13.29
N GLY A 216 -7.44 13.93 12.28
CA GLY A 216 -8.84 14.08 11.94
C GLY A 216 -9.03 14.49 10.48
N ASN A 217 -10.30 14.70 10.10
CA ASN A 217 -10.67 14.94 8.71
C ASN A 217 -10.20 16.31 8.22
N VAL A 218 -9.65 16.34 7.01
CA VAL A 218 -9.19 17.55 6.34
C VAL A 218 -9.94 17.71 5.02
N LYS A 219 -10.54 18.87 4.81
CA LYS A 219 -11.01 19.29 3.49
C LYS A 219 -9.95 20.18 2.84
N LEU A 220 -9.47 19.79 1.68
CA LEU A 220 -8.44 20.50 0.92
C LEU A 220 -9.03 21.05 -0.37
N ASP A 221 -8.95 22.36 -0.57
CA ASP A 221 -9.21 23.06 -1.84
C ASP A 221 -7.93 23.73 -2.39
N GLY A 222 -6.85 23.73 -1.60
CA GLY A 222 -5.50 24.15 -2.00
C GLY A 222 -4.70 23.09 -2.75
N THR A 223 -3.37 23.24 -2.74
CA THR A 223 -2.44 22.28 -3.37
C THR A 223 -1.30 21.94 -2.43
N TRP A 224 -1.16 20.65 -2.11
CA TRP A 224 -0.03 20.13 -1.34
C TRP A 224 0.99 19.50 -2.27
N PHE A 225 2.23 19.98 -2.20
CA PHE A 225 3.37 19.45 -2.96
C PHE A 225 4.25 18.62 -2.03
N PHE A 226 4.69 17.46 -2.48
CA PHE A 226 5.58 16.57 -1.74
C PHE A 226 6.90 16.41 -2.51
N TYR A 227 8.02 16.69 -1.84
CA TYR A 227 9.37 16.63 -2.42
C TYR A 227 10.30 15.75 -1.60
N GLY A 228 11.00 14.83 -2.28
CA GLY A 228 11.83 13.80 -1.65
C GLY A 228 10.98 12.68 -1.05
N ASP A 229 11.46 12.07 0.03
CA ASP A 229 10.72 11.03 0.75
C ASP A 229 9.77 11.66 1.78
N CYS A 230 8.47 11.42 1.60
CA CYS A 230 7.40 11.96 2.43
C CYS A 230 6.43 10.85 2.85
N ASN A 231 5.94 10.89 4.08
CA ASN A 231 4.95 9.97 4.62
C ASN A 231 3.76 10.74 5.20
N LEU A 232 2.57 10.40 4.73
CA LEU A 232 1.28 10.93 5.15
C LEU A 232 0.48 9.81 5.84
N THR A 233 0.29 9.92 7.15
CA THR A 233 -0.46 8.94 7.94
C THR A 233 -1.80 9.52 8.37
N GLY A 234 -2.90 8.84 8.04
CA GLY A 234 -4.26 9.31 8.31
C GLY A 234 -4.90 8.78 9.58
N ASN A 235 -4.45 7.65 10.14
CA ASN A 235 -5.14 6.97 11.25
C ASN A 235 -6.66 6.77 11.01
N GLY A 236 -7.04 6.47 9.77
CA GLY A 236 -8.42 6.31 9.31
C GLY A 236 -9.14 7.63 8.95
N SER A 237 -8.45 8.76 9.00
CA SER A 237 -9.02 10.08 8.71
C SER A 237 -9.31 10.29 7.21
N ILE A 238 -10.25 11.19 6.92
CA ILE A 238 -10.63 11.56 5.56
C ILE A 238 -9.79 12.76 5.09
N LEU A 239 -9.16 12.62 3.93
CA LEU A 239 -8.63 13.73 3.13
C LEU A 239 -9.59 13.99 1.95
N ASP A 240 -10.40 15.02 2.06
CA ASP A 240 -11.44 15.37 1.08
C ASP A 240 -10.92 16.40 0.07
N LEU A 241 -10.77 15.99 -1.18
CA LEU A 241 -10.33 16.80 -2.31
C LEU A 241 -11.49 17.29 -3.19
N SER A 242 -12.74 17.07 -2.79
CA SER A 242 -13.93 17.31 -3.63
C SER A 242 -14.10 18.75 -4.10
N ASP A 243 -13.54 19.72 -3.39
CA ASP A 243 -13.57 21.15 -3.75
C ASP A 243 -12.41 21.57 -4.68
N GLY A 244 -11.76 20.61 -5.35
CA GLY A 244 -10.68 20.88 -6.31
C GLY A 244 -9.28 20.85 -5.69
N GLY A 245 -9.14 20.26 -4.50
CA GLY A 245 -7.87 20.06 -3.82
C GLY A 245 -6.91 19.19 -4.62
N LYS A 246 -5.62 19.47 -4.49
CA LYS A 246 -4.58 18.77 -5.26
C LYS A 246 -3.46 18.27 -4.37
N ILE A 247 -3.02 17.04 -4.63
CA ILE A 247 -1.76 16.49 -4.14
C ILE A 247 -0.82 16.43 -5.35
N VAL A 248 0.40 16.92 -5.22
CA VAL A 248 1.42 16.90 -6.27
C VAL A 248 2.65 16.16 -5.75
N VAL A 249 2.99 15.04 -6.37
CA VAL A 249 4.22 14.30 -6.08
C VAL A 249 5.32 14.82 -7.01
N GLY A 250 6.35 15.43 -6.43
CA GLY A 250 7.46 16.04 -7.16
C GLY A 250 8.31 15.03 -7.94
N PRO A 251 9.23 15.49 -8.81
CA PRO A 251 10.17 14.59 -9.49
C PRO A 251 11.10 13.89 -8.52
N ASN A 252 11.47 12.64 -8.80
CA ASN A 252 12.33 11.81 -7.95
C ASN A 252 11.88 11.79 -6.48
N SER A 253 10.58 11.75 -6.25
CA SER A 253 9.98 11.84 -4.91
C SER A 253 9.10 10.64 -4.65
N ASN A 254 9.07 10.21 -3.39
CA ASN A 254 8.25 9.11 -2.90
C ASN A 254 7.25 9.66 -1.89
N LEU A 255 5.96 9.52 -2.17
CA LEU A 255 4.90 9.82 -1.21
C LEU A 255 4.30 8.51 -0.72
N TYR A 256 4.52 8.19 0.56
CA TYR A 256 3.85 7.10 1.26
C TYR A 256 2.56 7.63 1.88
N VAL A 257 1.44 6.98 1.59
CA VAL A 257 0.13 7.30 2.17
C VAL A 257 -0.39 6.06 2.89
N GLU A 258 -0.60 6.20 4.19
CA GLU A 258 -1.00 5.10 5.08
C GLU A 258 -2.27 5.42 5.87
N ASP A 259 -3.25 4.52 5.84
CA ASP A 259 -4.45 4.58 6.67
C ASP A 259 -5.24 5.89 6.47
N VAL A 260 -5.54 6.23 5.22
CA VAL A 260 -6.25 7.47 4.81
C VAL A 260 -7.44 7.12 3.93
N VAL A 261 -8.54 7.83 4.07
CA VAL A 261 -9.64 7.84 3.09
C VAL A 261 -9.53 9.09 2.22
N ILE A 262 -9.15 8.93 0.95
CA ILE A 262 -9.08 10.03 -0.02
C ILE A 262 -10.41 10.14 -0.75
N LYS A 263 -11.10 11.29 -0.64
CA LYS A 263 -12.39 11.53 -1.32
C LYS A 263 -12.29 12.58 -2.40
N GLY A 264 -13.19 12.49 -3.38
CA GLY A 264 -13.42 13.55 -4.33
C GLY A 264 -12.49 13.54 -5.54
N LEU A 265 -11.79 12.44 -5.80
CA LEU A 265 -10.82 12.35 -6.90
C LEU A 265 -11.49 12.29 -8.29
N GLY A 266 -10.89 12.96 -9.26
CA GLY A 266 -11.28 12.86 -10.66
C GLY A 266 -10.77 13.99 -11.56
N ASN A 267 -10.91 13.84 -12.87
CA ASN A 267 -10.33 14.74 -13.88
C ASN A 267 -10.88 16.18 -13.80
N SER A 268 -12.12 16.35 -13.36
CA SER A 268 -12.75 17.67 -13.15
C SER A 268 -13.07 17.92 -11.67
N ALA A 269 -12.35 17.27 -10.76
CA ALA A 269 -12.52 17.40 -9.31
C ALA A 269 -11.13 17.50 -8.63
N GLY A 270 -10.97 16.90 -7.44
CA GLY A 270 -9.68 16.79 -6.78
C GLY A 270 -8.72 15.87 -7.53
N GLN A 271 -7.40 16.07 -7.39
CA GLN A 271 -6.40 15.33 -8.18
C GLN A 271 -5.17 14.92 -7.37
N ILE A 272 -4.61 13.76 -7.70
CA ILE A 272 -3.21 13.43 -7.41
C ILE A 272 -2.42 13.60 -8.71
N ILE A 273 -1.42 14.48 -8.71
CA ILE A 273 -0.66 14.86 -9.90
C ILE A 273 0.78 14.40 -9.72
N PHE A 274 1.29 13.66 -10.69
CA PHE A 274 2.68 13.23 -10.74
C PHE A 274 3.46 14.22 -11.61
N ALA A 275 4.54 14.79 -11.08
CA ALA A 275 5.32 15.80 -11.80
C ALA A 275 6.25 15.19 -12.87
N SER A 276 6.56 13.89 -12.75
CA SER A 276 7.42 13.14 -13.69
C SER A 276 7.15 11.64 -13.62
N ASP A 277 7.78 10.87 -14.51
CA ASP A 277 7.78 9.41 -14.51
C ASP A 277 8.56 8.79 -13.34
N THR A 278 9.38 9.58 -12.64
CA THR A 278 10.07 9.17 -11.41
C THR A 278 9.34 9.56 -10.12
N SER A 279 8.10 10.06 -10.24
CA SER A 279 7.23 10.37 -9.10
C SER A 279 6.48 9.12 -8.66
N ASN A 280 6.62 8.73 -7.38
CA ASN A 280 6.04 7.49 -6.85
C ASN A 280 5.04 7.77 -5.73
N LEU A 281 3.86 7.14 -5.82
CA LEU A 281 2.85 7.11 -4.76
C LEU A 281 2.75 5.68 -4.23
N TYR A 282 3.03 5.48 -2.94
CA TYR A 282 2.87 4.22 -2.23
C TYR A 282 1.60 4.28 -1.38
N MET A 283 0.78 3.23 -1.46
CA MET A 283 -0.52 3.15 -0.80
C MET A 283 -0.60 1.89 0.07
N SER A 284 -0.96 2.08 1.34
CA SER A 284 -1.22 1.00 2.28
C SER A 284 -2.41 1.34 3.17
N LYS A 285 -3.46 0.50 3.18
CA LYS A 285 -4.73 0.80 3.88
C LYS A 285 -5.36 2.12 3.43
N VAL A 286 -5.32 2.39 2.13
CA VAL A 286 -5.89 3.63 1.57
C VAL A 286 -7.20 3.32 0.84
N ASP A 287 -8.26 4.04 1.20
CA ASP A 287 -9.54 4.00 0.50
C ASP A 287 -9.69 5.24 -0.38
N THR A 288 -9.86 5.06 -1.68
CA THR A 288 -9.96 6.16 -2.64
C THR A 288 -11.35 6.21 -3.27
N CYS A 289 -12.06 7.33 -3.14
CA CYS A 289 -13.38 7.52 -3.74
C CYS A 289 -13.34 8.48 -4.93
N LEU A 290 -13.74 7.99 -6.11
CA LEU A 290 -13.88 8.82 -7.30
C LEU A 290 -15.19 9.62 -7.28
N SER A 291 -15.10 10.89 -7.68
CA SER A 291 -16.23 11.79 -7.91
C SER A 291 -16.51 12.00 -9.39
N THR A 292 -15.50 11.78 -10.25
CA THR A 292 -15.60 11.80 -11.72
C THR A 292 -14.58 10.81 -12.30
N ALA A 293 -14.60 10.59 -13.62
CA ALA A 293 -13.58 9.76 -14.28
C ALA A 293 -12.18 10.32 -13.99
N TYR A 294 -11.22 9.43 -13.73
CA TYR A 294 -9.87 9.79 -13.33
C TYR A 294 -8.85 9.24 -14.32
N THR A 295 -7.79 9.99 -14.59
CA THR A 295 -6.76 9.60 -15.55
C THR A 295 -5.36 9.90 -15.03
N THR A 296 -4.55 8.85 -14.92
CA THR A 296 -3.12 8.92 -14.62
C THR A 296 -2.33 8.69 -15.91
N THR A 297 -1.55 9.68 -16.33
CA THR A 297 -0.79 9.65 -17.61
C THR A 297 0.72 9.52 -17.42
N ILE A 298 1.20 9.80 -16.20
CA ILE A 298 2.61 9.76 -15.81
C ILE A 298 2.73 9.40 -14.32
N GLY A 299 3.89 8.89 -13.91
CA GLY A 299 4.21 8.51 -12.53
C GLY A 299 3.83 7.07 -12.20
N ASN A 300 4.17 6.64 -10.99
CA ASN A 300 4.00 5.25 -10.55
C ASN A 300 3.09 5.21 -9.32
N ILE A 301 2.07 4.35 -9.38
CA ILE A 301 1.18 4.06 -8.25
C ILE A 301 1.49 2.65 -7.77
N ILE A 302 1.89 2.50 -6.52
CA ILE A 302 2.29 1.25 -5.89
C ILE A 302 1.35 0.96 -4.73
N VAL A 303 0.65 -0.17 -4.80
CA VAL A 303 -0.22 -0.68 -3.74
C VAL A 303 0.52 -1.79 -3.01
N GLU A 304 1.09 -1.47 -1.86
CA GLU A 304 1.91 -2.38 -1.04
C GLU A 304 1.19 -2.86 0.25
N GLY A 305 0.02 -2.30 0.51
CA GLY A 305 -0.90 -2.77 1.54
C GLY A 305 -2.34 -2.76 1.03
N ALA A 306 -3.19 -3.64 1.58
CA ALA A 306 -4.58 -3.78 1.15
C ALA A 306 -5.27 -2.42 1.10
N SER A 307 -5.76 -2.04 -0.09
CA SER A 307 -6.29 -0.69 -0.37
C SER A 307 -7.50 -0.82 -1.29
N SER A 308 -8.37 0.19 -1.32
CA SER A 308 -9.56 0.17 -2.16
C SER A 308 -9.71 1.41 -3.04
N PHE A 309 -10.33 1.23 -4.21
CA PHE A 309 -10.80 2.28 -5.09
C PHE A 309 -12.30 2.11 -5.30
N VAL A 310 -13.07 3.00 -4.70
CA VAL A 310 -14.50 3.18 -4.95
C VAL A 310 -14.67 3.98 -6.24
N LEU A 311 -14.71 3.24 -7.35
CA LEU A 311 -14.90 3.74 -8.70
C LEU A 311 -16.34 4.22 -8.92
N GLY A 312 -17.31 3.54 -8.33
CA GLY A 312 -18.72 3.78 -8.60
C GLY A 312 -19.00 3.65 -10.10
N LYS A 313 -19.49 4.71 -10.74
CA LYS A 313 -19.75 4.75 -12.19
C LYS A 313 -18.61 5.36 -13.01
N PHE A 314 -17.46 5.62 -12.40
CA PHE A 314 -16.39 6.39 -13.01
C PHE A 314 -15.18 5.51 -13.31
N ASP A 315 -14.65 5.65 -14.52
CA ASP A 315 -13.47 4.89 -14.91
C ASP A 315 -12.21 5.54 -14.35
N TRP A 316 -11.30 4.69 -13.88
CA TRP A 316 -9.91 5.03 -13.64
C TRP A 316 -9.05 4.54 -14.81
N ASN A 317 -8.43 5.47 -15.51
CA ASN A 317 -7.61 5.21 -16.69
C ASN A 317 -6.14 5.44 -16.36
N ILE A 318 -5.32 4.42 -16.53
CA ILE A 318 -3.85 4.46 -16.45
C ILE A 318 -3.35 4.24 -17.87
N ASN A 319 -2.62 5.20 -18.42
CA ASN A 319 -2.19 5.14 -19.81
C ASN A 319 -0.84 5.86 -20.01
N SER A 320 -0.37 5.87 -21.26
CA SER A 320 0.89 6.49 -21.66
C SER A 320 2.09 5.84 -20.95
N ILE A 321 2.69 6.53 -19.98
CA ILE A 321 3.89 6.05 -19.25
C ILE A 321 3.61 5.90 -17.75
N ALA A 322 2.35 6.03 -17.33
CA ALA A 322 1.97 5.74 -15.95
C ALA A 322 1.96 4.22 -15.70
N THR A 323 2.30 3.83 -14.48
CA THR A 323 2.28 2.42 -14.06
C THR A 323 1.43 2.23 -12.81
N LEU A 324 0.84 1.03 -12.70
CA LEU A 324 0.22 0.51 -11.49
C LEU A 324 0.92 -0.77 -11.08
N THR A 325 1.49 -0.79 -9.89
CA THR A 325 2.06 -1.99 -9.28
C THR A 325 1.21 -2.38 -8.09
N VAL A 326 0.82 -3.66 -8.01
CA VAL A 326 0.24 -4.24 -6.79
C VAL A 326 1.24 -5.26 -6.25
N ASP A 327 1.76 -5.01 -5.05
CA ASP A 327 2.88 -5.71 -4.45
C ASP A 327 2.48 -6.35 -3.13
N GLY A 328 2.33 -7.68 -3.09
CA GLY A 328 2.02 -8.44 -1.87
C GLY A 328 0.68 -8.09 -1.20
N ALA A 329 -0.21 -7.41 -1.92
CA ALA A 329 -1.44 -6.84 -1.38
C ALA A 329 -2.63 -7.02 -2.33
N THR A 330 -3.84 -6.74 -1.83
CA THR A 330 -5.05 -6.66 -2.65
C THR A 330 -5.45 -5.21 -2.91
N LEU A 331 -5.58 -4.84 -4.18
CA LEU A 331 -6.29 -3.63 -4.59
C LEU A 331 -7.76 -3.99 -4.87
N TRP A 332 -8.67 -3.53 -4.01
CA TRP A 332 -10.11 -3.74 -4.16
C TRP A 332 -10.73 -2.64 -5.03
N LEU A 333 -11.57 -3.02 -5.98
CA LEU A 333 -12.33 -2.11 -6.83
C LEU A 333 -13.81 -2.19 -6.46
N ASP A 334 -14.41 -1.08 -6.02
CA ASP A 334 -15.85 -1.01 -5.75
C ASP A 334 -16.54 -0.19 -6.87
N ASN A 335 -17.27 -0.88 -7.74
CA ASN A 335 -17.98 -0.28 -8.86
C ASN A 335 -19.50 -0.30 -8.65
N LEU A 336 -20.20 0.66 -9.26
CA LEU A 336 -21.66 0.65 -9.32
C LEU A 336 -22.08 -0.31 -10.43
N SER A 337 -22.55 -1.50 -10.04
CA SER A 337 -23.20 -2.46 -10.94
C SER A 337 -24.58 -1.95 -11.39
N SER A 338 -24.64 -0.89 -12.20
CA SER A 338 -25.94 -0.42 -12.72
C SER A 338 -26.38 -1.29 -13.91
N ALA A 339 -27.49 -2.02 -13.73
CA ALA A 339 -28.04 -3.04 -14.64
C ALA A 339 -28.45 -2.58 -16.06
N THR A 340 -28.21 -1.32 -16.44
CA THR A 340 -28.79 -0.73 -17.67
C THR A 340 -27.82 0.05 -18.54
N THR A 341 -26.59 0.31 -18.08
CA THR A 341 -25.56 0.95 -18.92
C THR A 341 -24.36 0.03 -19.04
N PRO A 342 -23.87 -0.23 -20.28
CA PRO A 342 -22.67 -1.01 -20.47
C PRO A 342 -21.51 -0.25 -19.82
N LEU A 343 -21.00 -0.82 -18.73
CA LEU A 343 -19.63 -0.66 -18.25
C LEU A 343 -19.25 0.75 -17.78
N ALA A 344 -19.75 1.12 -16.61
CA ALA A 344 -19.27 2.25 -15.83
C ALA A 344 -18.45 1.72 -14.65
N GLY A 345 -17.35 2.37 -14.28
CA GLY A 345 -16.57 1.97 -13.09
C GLY A 345 -15.47 0.97 -13.40
N ARG A 346 -14.73 1.17 -14.49
CA ARG A 346 -13.61 0.29 -14.88
C ARG A 346 -12.27 0.81 -14.39
N LEU A 347 -11.38 -0.11 -14.05
CA LEU A 347 -9.93 0.12 -14.06
C LEU A 347 -9.38 -0.24 -15.45
N ASN A 348 -8.92 0.75 -16.20
CA ASN A 348 -8.29 0.59 -17.49
C ASN A 348 -6.79 0.87 -17.35
N SER A 349 -5.94 -0.17 -17.33
CA SER A 349 -4.48 0.00 -17.42
C SER A 349 -4.05 -0.23 -18.86
N SER A 350 -4.23 0.75 -19.74
CA SER A 350 -4.28 0.60 -21.21
C SER A 350 -5.50 -0.19 -21.73
N ARG A 351 -5.83 -1.33 -21.11
CA ARG A 351 -7.07 -2.10 -21.34
C ARG A 351 -7.79 -2.37 -20.03
N ALA A 352 -9.09 -2.64 -20.11
CA ALA A 352 -9.91 -2.90 -18.93
C ALA A 352 -9.47 -4.19 -18.21
N VAL A 353 -9.11 -4.10 -16.94
CA VAL A 353 -8.80 -5.26 -16.08
C VAL A 353 -10.05 -6.12 -15.90
N TYR A 354 -11.20 -5.46 -15.70
CA TYR A 354 -12.52 -6.08 -15.67
C TYR A 354 -13.38 -5.53 -16.82
N ASP A 355 -13.98 -6.42 -17.60
CA ASP A 355 -14.94 -6.06 -18.65
C ASP A 355 -16.34 -6.63 -18.34
N ILE A 356 -17.23 -6.68 -19.35
CA ILE A 356 -18.62 -7.12 -19.16
C ILE A 356 -18.72 -8.60 -18.76
N ASN A 357 -17.68 -9.38 -19.06
CA ASN A 357 -17.57 -10.79 -18.72
C ASN A 357 -16.75 -11.01 -17.43
N GLY A 358 -16.48 -9.95 -16.66
CA GLY A 358 -15.69 -10.04 -15.43
C GLY A 358 -14.19 -9.86 -15.65
N TYR A 359 -13.36 -10.59 -14.90
CA TYR A 359 -11.91 -10.46 -14.95
C TYR A 359 -11.37 -10.91 -16.32
N ASN A 360 -10.74 -10.00 -17.06
CA ASN A 360 -10.25 -10.31 -18.41
C ASN A 360 -8.75 -10.63 -18.38
N ILE A 361 -8.42 -11.91 -18.28
CA ILE A 361 -7.04 -12.43 -18.21
C ILE A 361 -6.21 -11.96 -19.43
N ALA A 362 -6.80 -11.93 -20.63
CA ALA A 362 -6.09 -11.52 -21.85
C ALA A 362 -5.71 -10.03 -21.81
N ASN A 363 -6.61 -9.17 -21.32
CA ASN A 363 -6.33 -7.75 -21.12
C ASN A 363 -5.25 -7.57 -20.05
N VAL A 364 -5.35 -8.27 -18.92
CA VAL A 364 -4.36 -8.20 -17.84
C VAL A 364 -2.97 -8.60 -18.35
N ALA A 365 -2.84 -9.72 -19.05
CA ALA A 365 -1.57 -10.15 -19.63
C ALA A 365 -1.02 -9.11 -20.62
N ALA A 366 -1.90 -8.50 -21.43
CA ALA A 366 -1.50 -7.46 -22.37
C ALA A 366 -1.11 -6.14 -21.66
N ASN A 367 -1.75 -5.79 -20.54
CA ASN A 367 -1.40 -4.63 -19.73
C ASN A 367 -0.05 -4.81 -19.03
N ILE A 368 0.27 -6.04 -18.60
CA ILE A 368 1.59 -6.41 -18.07
C ILE A 368 2.64 -6.31 -19.17
N ALA A 369 2.34 -6.82 -20.37
CA ALA A 369 3.25 -6.72 -21.53
C ALA A 369 3.50 -5.26 -21.96
N ASP A 370 2.49 -4.40 -21.85
CA ASP A 370 2.60 -2.96 -22.13
C ASP A 370 3.30 -2.18 -21.00
N GLY A 371 3.56 -2.82 -19.85
CA GLY A 371 4.24 -2.22 -18.69
C GLY A 371 3.38 -1.27 -17.87
N THR A 372 2.07 -1.19 -18.12
CA THR A 372 1.16 -0.29 -17.38
C THR A 372 0.56 -0.95 -16.12
N LEU A 373 0.67 -2.27 -16.00
CA LEU A 373 0.28 -3.06 -14.81
C LEU A 373 1.42 -4.00 -14.41
N THR A 374 1.69 -4.14 -13.13
CA THR A 374 2.64 -5.12 -12.60
C THR A 374 2.09 -5.75 -11.32
N TYR A 375 2.16 -7.08 -11.23
CA TYR A 375 1.91 -7.81 -10.00
C TYR A 375 3.25 -8.29 -9.43
N LEU A 376 3.50 -8.03 -8.16
CA LEU A 376 4.68 -8.49 -7.43
C LEU A 376 4.24 -9.22 -6.16
N ASN A 377 5.02 -10.21 -5.73
CA ASN A 377 4.87 -10.90 -4.43
C ASN A 377 3.44 -11.38 -4.11
N GLY A 378 2.65 -11.80 -5.10
CA GLY A 378 1.25 -12.21 -4.90
C GLY A 378 0.24 -11.07 -4.82
N GLY A 379 0.60 -9.88 -5.32
CA GLY A 379 -0.32 -8.78 -5.47
C GLY A 379 -1.46 -9.10 -6.43
N ILE A 380 -2.69 -8.69 -6.09
CA ILE A 380 -3.89 -8.96 -6.89
C ILE A 380 -4.81 -7.74 -6.95
N ILE A 381 -5.51 -7.57 -8.07
CA ILE A 381 -6.66 -6.66 -8.16
C ILE A 381 -7.92 -7.52 -8.03
N SER A 382 -8.82 -7.14 -7.13
CA SER A 382 -10.11 -7.79 -6.96
C SER A 382 -11.26 -6.79 -7.07
N LEU A 383 -12.44 -7.25 -7.45
CA LEU A 383 -13.66 -6.46 -7.30
C LEU A 383 -14.20 -6.69 -5.89
N SER A 384 -14.49 -5.60 -5.17
CA SER A 384 -15.19 -5.69 -3.91
C SER A 384 -16.61 -6.19 -4.20
N ALA A 385 -16.85 -7.47 -3.94
CA ALA A 385 -18.19 -7.99 -3.78
C ALA A 385 -18.74 -7.38 -2.47
N THR A 386 -19.14 -6.10 -2.50
CA THR A 386 -19.96 -5.57 -1.41
C THR A 386 -21.23 -6.40 -1.40
N SER A 387 -21.24 -7.40 -0.53
CA SER A 387 -22.44 -8.14 -0.18
C SER A 387 -23.50 -7.10 0.16
N THR A 388 -24.50 -6.96 -0.71
CA THR A 388 -25.64 -6.07 -0.49
C THR A 388 -26.54 -6.65 0.60
N THR A 389 -26.00 -6.84 1.81
CA THR A 389 -26.78 -7.22 3.00
C THR A 389 -27.62 -6.05 3.52
N GLY A 390 -27.53 -4.86 2.91
CA GLY A 390 -28.31 -3.68 3.28
C GLY A 390 -29.32 -3.20 2.22
N GLY A 391 -30.41 -3.94 2.02
CA GLY A 391 -31.73 -3.36 1.69
C GLY A 391 -31.98 -2.72 0.30
N GLY A 392 -31.07 -2.82 -0.66
CA GLY A 392 -31.25 -2.18 -1.98
C GLY A 392 -30.89 -3.06 -3.17
N GLY A 393 -31.67 -4.13 -3.43
CA GLY A 393 -31.80 -4.76 -4.75
C GLY A 393 -30.53 -5.04 -5.57
N GLY A 394 -29.38 -5.31 -4.92
CA GLY A 394 -28.17 -5.76 -5.61
C GLY A 394 -28.39 -7.16 -6.15
N PHE A 395 -28.16 -7.36 -7.44
CA PHE A 395 -28.19 -8.69 -8.04
C PHE A 395 -26.95 -9.45 -7.53
N VAL A 396 -27.14 -10.22 -6.46
CA VAL A 396 -26.26 -11.36 -6.18
C VAL A 396 -26.44 -12.27 -7.40
N ASP A 397 -25.35 -12.64 -8.09
CA ASP A 397 -25.45 -13.71 -9.10
C ASP A 397 -26.22 -14.87 -8.44
N PRO A 398 -27.34 -15.34 -9.01
CA PRO A 398 -28.06 -16.48 -8.45
C PRO A 398 -27.11 -17.64 -8.12
N ALA A 399 -26.04 -17.83 -8.90
CA ALA A 399 -24.99 -18.79 -8.61
C ALA A 399 -24.23 -18.48 -7.31
N ALA A 400 -23.79 -17.24 -7.10
CA ALA A 400 -23.12 -16.81 -5.87
C ALA A 400 -24.04 -16.92 -4.65
N ALA A 401 -25.31 -16.54 -4.79
CA ALA A 401 -26.31 -16.68 -3.73
C ALA A 401 -26.49 -18.14 -3.34
N ILE A 402 -26.54 -19.06 -4.31
CA ILE A 402 -26.64 -20.50 -4.06
C ILE A 402 -25.35 -21.02 -3.43
N LEU A 403 -24.19 -20.75 -4.01
CA LEU A 403 -22.89 -21.28 -3.57
C LEU A 403 -22.50 -20.79 -2.18
N LEU A 404 -22.89 -19.58 -1.79
CA LEU A 404 -22.62 -18.98 -0.48
C LEU A 404 -23.81 -19.08 0.49
N SER A 405 -24.88 -19.79 0.15
CA SER A 405 -26.08 -19.94 1.02
C SER A 405 -25.89 -20.88 2.21
N GLY A 406 -24.73 -21.53 2.33
CA GLY A 406 -24.50 -22.63 3.26
C GLY A 406 -24.50 -23.97 2.51
N ASN A 407 -25.65 -24.62 2.34
CA ASN A 407 -25.74 -25.98 1.82
C ASN A 407 -26.13 -26.03 0.33
N VAL A 408 -25.15 -26.30 -0.53
CA VAL A 408 -25.35 -26.46 -1.98
C VAL A 408 -25.70 -27.91 -2.30
N HIS A 409 -26.74 -28.13 -3.11
CA HIS A 409 -27.22 -29.48 -3.49
C HIS A 409 -27.97 -29.48 -4.82
N VAL A 410 -27.73 -28.44 -5.63
CA VAL A 410 -28.33 -28.23 -6.94
C VAL A 410 -27.24 -27.86 -7.92
N ASP A 411 -27.44 -28.15 -9.20
CA ASP A 411 -26.54 -27.69 -10.25
C ASP A 411 -26.48 -26.16 -10.28
N VAL A 412 -25.27 -25.64 -10.50
CA VAL A 412 -24.99 -24.21 -10.56
C VAL A 412 -24.24 -23.89 -11.85
N THR A 413 -24.77 -22.93 -12.60
CA THR A 413 -24.05 -22.31 -13.72
C THR A 413 -23.72 -20.87 -13.33
N MET A 414 -22.44 -20.54 -13.29
CA MET A 414 -21.94 -19.21 -13.01
C MET A 414 -21.99 -18.35 -14.27
N ASN A 415 -22.36 -17.08 -14.11
CA ASN A 415 -22.21 -16.07 -15.16
C ASN A 415 -21.20 -14.99 -14.77
N TYR A 416 -20.75 -15.01 -13.52
CA TYR A 416 -19.80 -14.08 -12.95
C TYR A 416 -18.79 -14.83 -12.06
N PHE A 417 -17.67 -14.18 -11.79
CA PHE A 417 -16.71 -14.69 -10.79
C PHE A 417 -17.30 -14.58 -9.38
N ILE A 418 -16.78 -15.38 -8.46
CA ILE A 418 -17.20 -15.40 -7.06
C ILE A 418 -15.98 -15.24 -6.17
N ASP A 419 -15.97 -14.25 -5.30
CA ASP A 419 -15.06 -14.19 -4.17
C ASP A 419 -15.71 -14.86 -2.96
N VAL A 420 -15.09 -15.92 -2.45
CA VAL A 420 -15.54 -16.55 -1.20
C VAL A 420 -15.07 -15.66 -0.04
N PRO A 421 -15.94 -15.23 0.89
CA PRO A 421 -15.49 -14.48 2.06
C PRO A 421 -14.45 -15.27 2.86
N SER A 422 -13.53 -14.60 3.55
CA SER A 422 -12.48 -15.26 4.34
C SER A 422 -13.04 -16.12 5.49
N ASP A 423 -14.25 -15.84 5.95
CA ASP A 423 -15.02 -16.60 6.93
C ASP A 423 -16.18 -17.41 6.31
N GLY A 424 -16.28 -17.39 4.97
CA GLY A 424 -17.30 -18.08 4.20
C GLY A 424 -16.83 -19.43 3.67
N SER A 425 -17.80 -20.27 3.28
CA SER A 425 -17.52 -21.56 2.64
C SER A 425 -18.62 -21.90 1.63
N ILE A 426 -18.24 -22.66 0.60
CA ILE A 426 -19.11 -23.36 -0.33
C ILE A 426 -19.25 -24.79 0.21
N ASN A 427 -20.34 -25.08 0.92
CA ASN A 427 -20.56 -26.39 1.52
C ASN A 427 -21.53 -27.23 0.69
N ILE A 428 -21.00 -28.22 -0.02
CA ILE A 428 -21.71 -29.04 -1.00
C ILE A 428 -22.20 -30.32 -0.34
N THR A 429 -23.51 -30.40 -0.17
CA THR A 429 -24.25 -31.40 0.62
C THR A 429 -25.00 -32.43 -0.22
N GLY A 430 -25.09 -32.24 -1.54
CA GLY A 430 -25.65 -33.19 -2.49
C GLY A 430 -24.90 -33.14 -3.82
N ASP A 431 -25.02 -34.20 -4.61
CA ASP A 431 -24.38 -34.29 -5.91
C ASP A 431 -24.78 -33.09 -6.78
N MET A 432 -23.79 -32.50 -7.45
CA MET A 432 -24.04 -31.32 -8.29
C MET A 432 -23.03 -31.20 -9.43
N THR A 433 -23.41 -30.42 -10.43
CA THR A 433 -22.54 -29.86 -11.45
C THR A 433 -22.34 -28.37 -11.19
N LEU A 434 -21.08 -27.95 -11.08
CA LEU A 434 -20.67 -26.57 -11.03
C LEU A 434 -20.02 -26.21 -12.38
N ASP A 435 -20.80 -25.57 -13.25
CA ASP A 435 -20.34 -25.00 -14.51
C ASP A 435 -19.94 -23.54 -14.29
N GLY A 436 -18.65 -23.23 -14.41
CA GLY A 436 -18.15 -21.88 -14.22
C GLY A 436 -18.51 -20.94 -15.36
N GLY A 437 -18.97 -21.42 -16.52
CA GLY A 437 -19.22 -20.56 -17.69
C GLY A 437 -17.99 -19.78 -18.17
N GLY A 438 -16.79 -20.23 -17.82
CA GLY A 438 -15.51 -19.54 -18.02
C GLY A 438 -15.07 -18.63 -16.87
N CYS A 439 -15.88 -18.51 -15.81
CA CYS A 439 -15.61 -17.65 -14.66
C CYS A 439 -14.70 -18.31 -13.62
N SER A 440 -14.25 -17.51 -12.65
CA SER A 440 -13.40 -17.95 -11.55
C SER A 440 -14.11 -17.93 -10.20
N ILE A 441 -13.75 -18.87 -9.31
CA ILE A 441 -13.98 -18.74 -7.87
C ILE A 441 -12.65 -18.44 -7.21
N ASN A 442 -12.59 -17.35 -6.45
CA ASN A 442 -11.38 -16.90 -5.76
C ASN A 442 -11.50 -17.22 -4.26
N PHE A 443 -10.48 -17.89 -3.72
CA PHE A 443 -10.42 -18.32 -2.33
C PHE A 443 -9.39 -17.47 -1.58
N PRO A 444 -9.77 -16.47 -0.76
CA PRO A 444 -8.81 -15.74 0.04
C PRO A 444 -8.13 -16.66 1.04
N ASN A 445 -6.98 -16.25 1.58
CA ASN A 445 -6.36 -17.00 2.67
C ASN A 445 -7.33 -17.05 3.87
N SER A 446 -7.64 -18.25 4.35
CA SER A 446 -8.63 -18.48 5.39
C SER A 446 -8.11 -19.46 6.43
N GLY A 447 -8.53 -19.27 7.68
CA GLY A 447 -8.31 -20.22 8.75
C GLY A 447 -9.29 -21.40 8.75
N ILE A 448 -10.26 -21.43 7.82
CA ILE A 448 -11.27 -22.48 7.71
C ILE A 448 -11.33 -23.06 6.28
N PRO A 449 -11.82 -24.31 6.13
CA PRO A 449 -12.20 -24.88 4.84
C PRO A 449 -13.20 -24.02 4.07
N GLN A 450 -12.92 -23.73 2.79
CA GLN A 450 -13.77 -22.88 1.96
C GLN A 450 -14.51 -23.62 0.83
N PHE A 451 -14.03 -24.79 0.40
CA PHE A 451 -14.69 -25.66 -0.58
C PHE A 451 -14.85 -27.05 0.04
N ILE A 452 -16.06 -27.30 0.56
CA ILE A 452 -16.34 -28.45 1.41
C ILE A 452 -17.24 -29.43 0.63
N VAL A 453 -16.79 -30.67 0.46
CA VAL A 453 -17.57 -31.75 -0.16
C VAL A 453 -17.95 -32.76 0.90
N GLN A 454 -19.25 -32.90 1.17
CA GLN A 454 -19.77 -33.78 2.22
C GLN A 454 -19.60 -35.29 1.91
N PRO A 455 -19.75 -36.18 2.91
CA PRO A 455 -19.55 -37.61 2.72
C PRO A 455 -20.40 -38.19 1.59
N GLY A 456 -19.76 -38.92 0.67
CA GLY A 456 -20.44 -39.60 -0.45
C GLY A 456 -20.93 -38.69 -1.57
N VAL A 457 -20.67 -37.38 -1.52
CA VAL A 457 -21.12 -36.40 -2.51
C VAL A 457 -20.16 -36.29 -3.68
N ILE A 458 -20.70 -36.22 -4.91
CA ILE A 458 -19.95 -36.06 -6.15
C ILE A 458 -20.16 -34.66 -6.72
N VAL A 459 -19.06 -33.93 -6.94
CA VAL A 459 -19.08 -32.60 -7.54
C VAL A 459 -18.44 -32.65 -8.93
N ASN A 460 -19.19 -32.29 -9.98
CA ASN A 460 -18.67 -32.20 -11.33
C ASN A 460 -18.30 -30.75 -11.64
N LEU A 461 -17.03 -30.47 -11.95
CA LEU A 461 -16.54 -29.14 -12.32
C LEU A 461 -16.38 -29.04 -13.84
N THR A 462 -16.82 -27.94 -14.45
CA THR A 462 -16.53 -27.65 -15.87
C THR A 462 -16.45 -26.14 -16.11
N ASN A 463 -15.67 -25.72 -17.11
CA ASN A 463 -15.48 -24.32 -17.53
C ASN A 463 -15.22 -23.37 -16.36
N ILE A 464 -14.35 -23.75 -15.43
CA ILE A 464 -14.16 -23.00 -14.17
C ILE A 464 -12.70 -22.89 -13.81
N ILE A 465 -12.34 -21.72 -13.26
CA ILE A 465 -11.02 -21.49 -12.65
C ILE A 465 -11.19 -21.40 -11.14
N LEU A 466 -10.61 -22.34 -10.40
CA LEU A 466 -10.49 -22.24 -8.95
C LEU A 466 -9.17 -21.54 -8.63
N SER A 467 -9.25 -20.31 -8.11
CA SER A 467 -8.11 -19.40 -7.95
C SER A 467 -7.71 -19.21 -6.50
N ASN A 468 -6.40 -19.01 -6.29
CA ASN A 468 -5.81 -18.74 -4.97
C ASN A 468 -6.01 -19.92 -3.99
N ILE A 469 -5.91 -21.14 -4.51
CA ILE A 469 -5.97 -22.37 -3.71
C ILE A 469 -4.80 -22.38 -2.72
N ASN A 470 -5.14 -22.59 -1.46
CA ASN A 470 -4.27 -22.68 -0.30
C ASN A 470 -4.54 -23.96 0.50
N GLN A 471 -3.74 -24.23 1.54
CA GLN A 471 -3.80 -25.44 2.36
C GLN A 471 -5.18 -25.67 3.02
N ASN A 472 -5.93 -24.61 3.25
CA ASN A 472 -7.27 -24.66 3.84
C ASN A 472 -8.39 -24.53 2.80
N THR A 473 -8.12 -24.55 1.50
CA THR A 473 -9.20 -24.37 0.52
C THR A 473 -10.14 -25.57 0.50
N PHE A 474 -9.62 -26.79 0.38
CA PHE A 474 -10.44 -27.99 0.20
C PHE A 474 -10.61 -28.79 1.48
N LEU A 475 -11.86 -29.21 1.76
CA LEU A 475 -12.16 -30.28 2.71
C LEU A 475 -13.11 -31.28 2.05
N ILE A 476 -12.59 -32.45 1.70
CA ILE A 476 -13.37 -33.53 1.09
C ILE A 476 -13.54 -34.63 2.12
N TYR A 477 -14.77 -34.82 2.58
CA TYR A 477 -15.10 -35.87 3.53
C TYR A 477 -15.06 -37.27 2.91
N PRO A 478 -14.94 -38.33 3.72
CA PRO A 478 -14.86 -39.70 3.21
C PRO A 478 -15.98 -40.05 2.22
N GLY A 479 -15.59 -40.58 1.06
CA GLY A 479 -16.50 -40.93 -0.04
C GLY A 479 -16.90 -39.76 -0.94
N GLY A 480 -16.59 -38.51 -0.56
CA GLY A 480 -16.76 -37.35 -1.43
C GLY A 480 -15.78 -37.37 -2.61
N GLN A 481 -16.19 -36.83 -3.75
CA GLN A 481 -15.43 -36.86 -5.01
C GLN A 481 -15.54 -35.54 -5.77
N ILE A 482 -14.48 -35.18 -6.49
CA ILE A 482 -14.50 -34.10 -7.47
C ILE A 482 -14.20 -34.69 -8.84
N ASN A 483 -15.15 -34.59 -9.76
CA ASN A 483 -14.97 -34.96 -11.16
C ASN A 483 -14.60 -33.71 -11.96
N ILE A 484 -13.51 -33.80 -12.72
CA ILE A 484 -12.98 -32.72 -13.54
C ILE A 484 -13.41 -32.93 -14.99
N GLY A 485 -14.31 -32.06 -15.46
CA GLY A 485 -14.76 -31.93 -16.84
C GLY A 485 -13.93 -30.94 -17.65
N GLU A 486 -14.47 -30.50 -18.78
CA GLU A 486 -13.77 -29.62 -19.72
C GLU A 486 -13.36 -28.27 -19.09
N ASN A 487 -12.21 -27.74 -19.52
CA ASN A 487 -11.74 -26.37 -19.23
C ASN A 487 -11.67 -26.02 -17.73
N VAL A 488 -11.22 -26.95 -16.89
CA VAL A 488 -11.01 -26.71 -15.46
C VAL A 488 -9.54 -26.36 -15.20
N THR A 489 -9.32 -25.25 -14.47
CA THR A 489 -7.99 -24.81 -14.06
C THR A 489 -7.96 -24.56 -12.55
N TRP A 490 -6.92 -25.02 -11.88
CA TRP A 490 -6.63 -24.75 -10.48
C TRP A 490 -5.35 -23.92 -10.38
N SER A 491 -5.41 -22.76 -9.69
CA SER A 491 -4.22 -21.95 -9.41
C SER A 491 -3.92 -21.90 -7.91
N PHE A 492 -2.69 -22.21 -7.56
CA PHE A 492 -2.21 -22.39 -6.19
C PHE A 492 -1.38 -21.18 -5.75
N SER A 493 -1.74 -20.58 -4.63
CA SER A 493 -1.02 -19.43 -4.06
C SER A 493 0.12 -19.84 -3.13
N GLU A 494 0.07 -21.05 -2.58
CA GLU A 494 1.05 -21.62 -1.67
C GLU A 494 1.24 -23.13 -1.93
N ASP A 495 2.18 -23.73 -1.22
CA ASP A 495 2.37 -25.18 -1.21
C ASP A 495 1.17 -25.85 -0.51
N VAL A 496 0.68 -26.95 -1.07
CA VAL A 496 -0.56 -27.59 -0.58
C VAL A 496 -0.38 -29.08 -0.46
N THR A 497 -0.78 -29.62 0.69
CA THR A 497 -1.00 -31.06 0.88
C THR A 497 -2.47 -31.39 0.68
N LEU A 498 -2.78 -32.20 -0.33
CA LEU A 498 -4.11 -32.73 -0.58
C LEU A 498 -4.25 -34.09 0.08
N SER A 499 -4.98 -34.12 1.21
CA SER A 499 -5.26 -35.35 1.94
C SER A 499 -6.70 -35.82 1.70
N SER A 500 -6.85 -37.02 1.12
CA SER A 500 -8.13 -37.71 0.94
C SER A 500 -9.18 -37.19 -0.05
N PRO A 501 -8.91 -36.29 -1.03
CA PRO A 501 -9.87 -36.13 -2.13
C PRO A 501 -9.76 -37.31 -3.10
N LEU A 502 -10.88 -37.84 -3.61
CA LEU A 502 -10.85 -38.57 -4.88
C LEU A 502 -11.15 -37.57 -5.99
N ILE A 503 -10.11 -37.15 -6.72
CA ILE A 503 -10.21 -36.26 -7.87
C ILE A 503 -10.19 -37.13 -9.13
N ASN A 504 -11.27 -37.16 -9.90
CA ASN A 504 -11.36 -37.93 -11.14
C ASN A 504 -11.31 -36.99 -12.34
N VAL A 505 -10.25 -37.04 -13.15
CA VAL A 505 -10.22 -36.39 -14.44
C VAL A 505 -10.97 -37.25 -15.45
N LEU A 506 -12.03 -36.70 -16.05
CA LEU A 506 -12.82 -37.45 -17.01
C LEU A 506 -12.00 -37.78 -18.27
N PRO A 507 -12.29 -38.90 -18.97
CA PRO A 507 -11.54 -39.30 -20.17
C PRO A 507 -11.49 -38.19 -21.23
N GLY A 508 -10.30 -37.95 -21.81
CA GLY A 508 -10.10 -36.95 -22.86
C GLY A 508 -10.08 -35.49 -22.38
N VAL A 509 -10.24 -35.22 -21.08
CA VAL A 509 -10.19 -33.87 -20.50
C VAL A 509 -8.75 -33.44 -20.22
N ASN A 510 -8.46 -32.15 -20.42
CA ASN A 510 -7.25 -31.51 -19.93
C ASN A 510 -7.55 -30.74 -18.63
N PHE A 511 -6.89 -31.13 -17.54
CA PHE A 511 -6.95 -30.48 -16.24
C PHE A 511 -5.65 -29.74 -15.98
N THR A 512 -5.70 -28.44 -15.70
CA THR A 512 -4.49 -27.61 -15.55
C THR A 512 -4.28 -27.14 -14.12
N TRP A 513 -3.07 -27.35 -13.58
CA TRP A 513 -2.60 -26.83 -12.29
C TRP A 513 -1.51 -25.79 -12.52
N ILE A 514 -1.63 -24.64 -11.86
CA ILE A 514 -0.73 -23.50 -12.04
C ILE A 514 -0.22 -23.01 -10.68
N GLY A 515 1.09 -22.87 -10.52
CA GLY A 515 1.70 -22.15 -9.40
C GLY A 515 1.65 -20.64 -9.63
N LEU A 516 1.00 -19.90 -8.73
CA LEU A 516 1.02 -18.43 -8.73
C LEU A 516 2.34 -17.96 -8.11
N ASP A 517 2.95 -16.94 -8.71
CA ASP A 517 4.20 -16.32 -8.22
C ASP A 517 5.39 -17.29 -8.08
N GLY A 518 5.49 -18.26 -8.98
CA GLY A 518 6.61 -19.19 -9.08
C GLY A 518 6.22 -20.64 -8.84
N VAL A 519 7.23 -21.48 -8.59
CA VAL A 519 7.03 -22.92 -8.36
C VAL A 519 6.27 -23.17 -7.05
N ARG A 520 5.28 -24.05 -7.10
CA ARG A 520 4.54 -24.54 -5.92
C ARG A 520 4.67 -26.05 -5.79
N TYR A 521 4.81 -26.52 -4.55
CA TYR A 521 4.90 -27.93 -4.21
C TYR A 521 3.53 -28.46 -3.79
N ILE A 522 3.01 -29.43 -4.54
CA ILE A 522 1.73 -30.07 -4.26
C ILE A 522 1.97 -31.52 -3.86
N THR A 523 1.62 -31.85 -2.63
CA THR A 523 1.80 -33.21 -2.09
C THR A 523 0.46 -33.93 -2.05
N LEU A 524 0.38 -35.08 -2.71
CA LEU A 524 -0.72 -36.02 -2.52
C LEU A 524 -0.39 -36.92 -1.34
N SER A 525 -1.20 -36.92 -0.29
CA SER A 525 -0.94 -37.77 0.88
C SER A 525 -2.18 -38.54 1.33
N ASN A 526 -2.05 -39.85 1.54
CA ASN A 526 -3.10 -40.64 2.18
C ASN A 526 -2.69 -41.02 3.61
N PRO A 527 -3.25 -40.36 4.64
CA PRO A 527 -2.87 -40.61 6.04
C PRO A 527 -3.24 -42.02 6.52
N THR A 528 -4.13 -42.74 5.81
CA THR A 528 -4.59 -44.07 6.22
C THR A 528 -3.69 -45.21 5.74
N GLY A 529 -2.66 -44.93 4.93
CA GLY A 529 -1.73 -45.94 4.40
C GLY A 529 -2.37 -46.94 3.42
N SER A 530 -3.61 -46.73 3.00
CA SER A 530 -4.24 -47.49 1.92
C SER A 530 -3.86 -46.89 0.57
N ASN A 531 -3.58 -47.71 -0.45
CA ASN A 531 -3.33 -47.26 -1.84
C ASN A 531 -4.64 -46.78 -2.51
N VAL A 532 -5.44 -45.97 -1.82
CA VAL A 532 -6.58 -45.29 -2.42
C VAL A 532 -5.99 -44.14 -3.23
N GLY A 533 -6.18 -44.19 -4.54
CA GLY A 533 -5.77 -43.10 -5.43
C GLY A 533 -6.48 -41.81 -5.03
N ILE A 534 -5.68 -40.76 -4.91
CA ILE A 534 -6.14 -39.41 -4.61
C ILE A 534 -6.49 -38.70 -5.91
N LEU A 535 -5.71 -38.96 -6.97
CA LEU A 535 -5.92 -38.39 -8.29
C LEU A 535 -6.03 -39.50 -9.31
N ASN A 536 -7.21 -39.67 -9.90
CA ASN A 536 -7.43 -40.56 -11.03
C ASN A 536 -7.44 -39.73 -12.31
N ILE A 537 -6.36 -39.81 -13.11
CA ILE A 537 -6.29 -39.07 -14.37
C ILE A 537 -6.91 -39.81 -15.56
N SER A 538 -7.29 -41.09 -15.41
CA SER A 538 -7.96 -41.90 -16.45
C SER A 538 -7.33 -41.71 -17.85
N ASP A 539 -8.09 -41.62 -18.94
CA ASP A 539 -7.54 -41.30 -20.27
C ASP A 539 -7.45 -39.77 -20.51
N GLY A 540 -7.27 -38.98 -19.44
CA GLY A 540 -7.14 -37.53 -19.47
C GLY A 540 -5.69 -37.04 -19.50
N THR A 541 -5.54 -35.72 -19.49
CA THR A 541 -4.25 -35.03 -19.37
C THR A 541 -4.25 -34.16 -18.11
N LEU A 542 -3.20 -34.28 -17.29
CA LEU A 542 -2.89 -33.33 -16.22
C LEU A 542 -1.75 -32.42 -16.69
N THR A 543 -2.03 -31.14 -16.86
CA THR A 543 -1.02 -30.13 -17.18
C THR A 543 -0.54 -29.45 -15.91
N LEU A 544 0.77 -29.42 -15.69
CA LEU A 544 1.43 -28.79 -14.55
C LEU A 544 2.25 -27.59 -15.05
N GLU A 545 1.97 -26.39 -14.55
CA GLU A 545 2.71 -25.15 -14.88
C GLU A 545 3.24 -24.50 -13.60
N ASN A 546 4.57 -24.45 -13.45
CA ASN A 546 5.25 -24.07 -12.21
C ASN A 546 4.75 -24.90 -11.00
N ILE A 547 4.55 -26.20 -11.19
CA ILE A 547 4.10 -27.12 -10.14
C ILE A 547 5.07 -28.28 -10.03
N VAL A 548 5.54 -28.57 -8.82
CA VAL A 548 6.21 -29.82 -8.48
C VAL A 548 5.21 -30.71 -7.74
N LEU A 549 4.85 -31.83 -8.35
CA LEU A 549 3.90 -32.78 -7.80
C LEU A 549 4.63 -33.92 -7.08
N ASP A 550 4.28 -34.15 -5.82
CA ASP A 550 4.76 -35.25 -4.99
C ASP A 550 3.64 -36.28 -4.73
N GLY A 551 4.01 -37.56 -4.71
CA GLY A 551 3.10 -38.69 -4.45
C GLY A 551 2.50 -39.35 -5.70
N ILE A 552 3.31 -39.69 -6.71
CA ILE A 552 2.83 -40.44 -7.89
C ILE A 552 2.19 -41.79 -7.52
N SER A 553 2.60 -42.39 -6.40
CA SER A 553 1.96 -43.58 -5.80
C SER A 553 0.48 -43.40 -5.46
N HIS A 554 0.01 -42.16 -5.42
CA HIS A 554 -1.39 -41.80 -5.21
C HIS A 554 -2.13 -41.40 -6.51
N ILE A 555 -1.50 -41.55 -7.67
CA ILE A 555 -2.12 -41.32 -8.97
C ILE A 555 -2.59 -42.66 -9.56
N ILE A 556 -3.88 -42.73 -9.90
CA ILE A 556 -4.44 -43.82 -10.70
C ILE A 556 -4.44 -43.37 -12.16
N ASN A 557 -3.92 -44.21 -13.03
CA ASN A 557 -3.76 -43.93 -14.44
C ASN A 557 -4.05 -45.16 -15.31
N ASN A 558 -4.27 -44.91 -16.59
CA ASN A 558 -4.36 -45.89 -17.65
C ASN A 558 -3.16 -45.70 -18.61
N SER A 559 -3.01 -46.62 -19.56
CA SER A 559 -1.96 -46.55 -20.59
C SER A 559 -2.00 -45.30 -21.48
N ASN A 560 -3.14 -44.61 -21.54
CA ASN A 560 -3.34 -43.41 -22.35
C ASN A 560 -3.20 -42.11 -21.55
N SER A 561 -3.05 -42.18 -20.22
CA SER A 561 -2.93 -41.00 -19.38
C SER A 561 -1.68 -40.19 -19.72
N LEU A 562 -1.79 -38.86 -19.64
CA LEU A 562 -0.67 -37.96 -19.91
C LEU A 562 -0.47 -36.97 -18.76
N ILE A 563 0.78 -36.83 -18.29
CA ILE A 563 1.21 -35.70 -17.48
C ILE A 563 2.01 -34.76 -18.37
N HIS A 564 1.52 -33.53 -18.54
CA HIS A 564 2.17 -32.49 -19.32
C HIS A 564 2.85 -31.49 -18.38
N LEU A 565 4.18 -31.52 -18.31
CA LEU A 565 5.02 -30.56 -17.62
C LEU A 565 5.25 -29.33 -18.51
N ASN A 566 4.86 -28.14 -18.04
CA ASN A 566 4.92 -26.89 -18.79
C ASN A 566 5.56 -25.75 -17.99
N GLY A 567 6.90 -25.70 -17.99
CA GLY A 567 7.67 -24.61 -17.40
C GLY A 567 7.91 -24.80 -15.91
N GLU A 568 9.18 -24.96 -15.52
CA GLU A 568 9.64 -25.15 -14.14
C GLU A 568 8.82 -26.19 -13.33
N SER A 569 8.18 -27.14 -14.01
CA SER A 569 7.30 -28.13 -13.41
C SER A 569 8.04 -29.44 -13.14
N GLY A 570 7.69 -30.10 -12.04
CA GLY A 570 8.33 -31.33 -11.60
C GLY A 570 7.33 -32.44 -11.25
N LEU A 571 7.82 -33.68 -11.27
CA LEU A 571 7.12 -34.82 -10.70
C LEU A 571 8.09 -35.72 -9.94
N ASP A 572 7.73 -36.06 -8.71
CA ASP A 572 8.45 -37.03 -7.89
C ASP A 572 7.93 -38.45 -8.15
N ILE A 573 8.84 -39.36 -8.51
CA ILE A 573 8.52 -40.74 -8.87
C ILE A 573 9.06 -41.71 -7.82
N ASP A 574 8.17 -42.33 -7.06
CA ASP A 574 8.48 -43.27 -5.97
C ASP A 574 8.09 -44.73 -6.28
N ILE A 575 7.34 -44.97 -7.36
CA ILE A 575 6.89 -46.29 -7.81
C ILE A 575 7.09 -46.51 -9.31
N ASN A 576 7.06 -47.77 -9.74
CA ASN A 576 7.02 -48.10 -11.17
C ASN A 576 5.75 -47.50 -11.79
N THR A 577 5.86 -46.94 -13.00
CA THR A 577 4.73 -46.30 -13.66
C THR A 577 4.77 -46.48 -15.17
N ASP A 578 3.59 -46.60 -15.78
CA ASP A 578 3.35 -46.59 -17.22
C ASP A 578 2.79 -45.25 -17.73
N LEU A 579 2.85 -44.19 -16.90
CA LEU A 579 2.42 -42.85 -17.26
C LEU A 579 3.18 -42.29 -18.46
N ASN A 580 2.44 -41.66 -19.38
CA ASN A 580 3.05 -40.88 -20.44
C ASN A 580 3.38 -39.47 -19.92
N PHE A 581 4.49 -38.92 -20.39
CA PHE A 581 4.98 -37.60 -20.03
C PHE A 581 5.16 -36.74 -21.28
N LYS A 582 4.75 -35.47 -21.19
CA LYS A 582 5.07 -34.44 -22.18
C LYS A 582 5.79 -33.30 -21.51
N ALA A 583 6.97 -32.93 -22.00
CA ALA A 583 7.72 -31.77 -21.50
C ALA A 583 7.65 -30.59 -22.48
N SER A 584 7.23 -29.42 -22.02
CA SER A 584 7.21 -28.16 -22.77
C SER A 584 7.84 -27.05 -21.94
N ALA A 585 8.51 -26.10 -22.60
CA ALA A 585 9.30 -25.05 -21.93
C ALA A 585 10.55 -25.61 -21.21
N ALA A 586 11.31 -24.71 -20.57
CA ALA A 586 12.57 -25.04 -19.89
C ALA A 586 12.35 -25.60 -18.48
N ASN A 587 13.40 -26.21 -17.92
CA ASN A 587 13.51 -26.58 -16.50
C ASN A 587 12.41 -27.54 -15.97
N ASN A 588 11.78 -28.37 -16.81
CA ASN A 588 10.90 -29.41 -16.27
C ASN A 588 11.72 -30.57 -15.70
N SER A 589 11.20 -31.29 -14.70
CA SER A 589 11.95 -32.36 -14.04
C SER A 589 11.11 -33.60 -13.69
N LEU A 590 11.74 -34.77 -13.73
CA LEU A 590 11.32 -36.00 -13.08
C LEU A 590 12.35 -36.34 -12.01
N ARG A 591 11.94 -36.38 -10.74
CA ARG A 591 12.83 -36.71 -9.63
C ARG A 591 12.57 -38.15 -9.18
N ILE A 592 13.56 -39.01 -9.34
CA ILE A 592 13.48 -40.43 -9.07
C ILE A 592 13.82 -40.68 -7.59
N LEU A 593 12.83 -41.11 -6.81
CA LEU A 593 12.92 -41.28 -5.36
C LEU A 593 13.26 -42.71 -4.93
N ALA A 594 13.10 -43.69 -5.81
CA ALA A 594 13.45 -45.09 -5.55
C ALA A 594 14.40 -45.65 -6.63
N ASP A 595 15.23 -46.62 -6.24
CA ASP A 595 16.21 -47.22 -7.13
C ASP A 595 15.59 -48.34 -7.98
N ALA A 596 16.11 -48.53 -9.20
CA ALA A 596 15.66 -49.52 -10.17
C ALA A 596 14.18 -49.39 -10.56
N LEU A 597 13.64 -48.18 -10.52
CA LEU A 597 12.28 -47.88 -10.98
C LEU A 597 12.14 -48.11 -12.48
N THR A 598 10.97 -48.59 -12.88
CA THR A 598 10.61 -48.83 -14.28
C THR A 598 9.63 -47.76 -14.74
N LEU A 599 10.02 -46.99 -15.75
CA LEU A 599 9.14 -46.11 -16.51
C LEU A 599 8.80 -46.80 -17.82
N SER A 600 7.53 -47.17 -18.01
CA SER A 600 7.09 -47.86 -19.22
C SER A 600 6.24 -47.03 -20.18
N GLY A 601 5.89 -45.80 -19.81
CA GLY A 601 5.14 -44.88 -20.66
C GLY A 601 6.03 -44.06 -21.60
N LEU A 602 5.37 -43.35 -22.52
CA LEU A 602 6.02 -42.50 -23.52
C LEU A 602 6.53 -41.20 -22.91
N ILE A 603 7.72 -40.77 -23.33
CA ILE A 603 8.21 -39.40 -23.07
C ILE A 603 8.27 -38.65 -24.39
N VAL A 604 7.51 -37.56 -24.50
CA VAL A 604 7.43 -36.70 -25.69
C VAL A 604 7.75 -35.24 -25.35
N PHE A 605 8.19 -34.48 -26.34
CA PHE A 605 8.44 -33.04 -26.18
C PHE A 605 7.36 -32.21 -26.88
N GLY A 606 7.03 -31.06 -26.29
CA GLY A 606 6.07 -30.11 -26.82
C GLY A 606 6.59 -29.29 -27.99
N ASN A 607 5.88 -28.21 -28.30
CA ASN A 607 6.14 -27.35 -29.45
C ASN A 607 6.71 -25.97 -29.09
N LYS A 608 7.27 -25.79 -27.88
CA LYS A 608 7.90 -24.53 -27.48
C LYS A 608 9.28 -24.39 -28.13
N SER A 609 9.85 -23.19 -28.11
CA SER A 609 11.20 -22.90 -28.63
C SER A 609 12.29 -23.71 -27.88
N ILE A 610 12.08 -23.93 -26.60
CA ILE A 610 12.89 -24.75 -25.71
C ILE A 610 11.95 -25.74 -25.02
N ASN A 611 12.29 -27.03 -25.04
CA ASN A 611 11.58 -28.07 -24.32
C ASN A 611 12.64 -28.91 -23.58
N GLU A 612 12.75 -28.74 -22.28
CA GLU A 612 13.75 -29.42 -21.46
C GLU A 612 13.07 -30.32 -20.44
N LEU A 613 13.60 -31.53 -20.30
CA LEU A 613 13.24 -32.47 -19.26
C LEU A 613 14.51 -32.95 -18.56
N HIS A 614 14.57 -32.68 -17.28
CA HIS A 614 15.61 -33.15 -16.38
C HIS A 614 15.15 -34.46 -15.71
N ILE A 615 16.02 -35.45 -15.65
CA ILE A 615 15.84 -36.65 -14.83
C ILE A 615 16.89 -36.58 -13.73
N ALA A 616 16.44 -36.33 -12.51
CA ALA A 616 17.28 -36.21 -11.32
C ALA A 616 17.03 -37.39 -10.39
N PHE A 617 18.06 -37.86 -9.68
CA PHE A 617 17.92 -38.90 -8.68
C PHE A 617 17.98 -38.29 -7.28
N ALA A 618 17.01 -38.60 -6.43
CA ALA A 618 16.95 -38.18 -5.03
C ALA A 618 16.48 -39.36 -4.16
N LEU A 619 17.23 -40.47 -4.24
CA LEU A 619 16.86 -41.74 -3.62
C LEU A 619 16.63 -41.61 -2.11
N ILE A 620 15.41 -41.88 -1.65
CA ILE A 620 15.04 -41.81 -0.23
C ILE A 620 15.77 -42.90 0.58
N ASP A 621 15.82 -44.13 0.06
CA ASP A 621 16.42 -45.29 0.73
C ASP A 621 17.84 -45.65 0.22
N GLY A 622 18.38 -44.84 -0.69
CA GLY A 622 19.58 -45.14 -1.45
C GLY A 622 19.38 -46.30 -2.45
N LEU A 623 20.48 -46.91 -2.90
CA LEU A 623 20.44 -48.02 -3.85
C LEU A 623 19.71 -49.25 -3.27
N ALA A 624 19.01 -49.99 -4.13
CA ALA A 624 18.30 -51.20 -3.75
C ALA A 624 19.25 -52.19 -3.04
N PRO A 625 18.82 -52.85 -1.93
CA PRO A 625 19.70 -53.72 -1.14
C PRO A 625 20.42 -54.80 -1.96
N ALA A 626 19.75 -55.40 -2.94
CA ALA A 626 20.33 -56.40 -3.83
C ALA A 626 21.46 -55.83 -4.70
N ARG A 627 21.28 -54.63 -5.24
CA ARG A 627 22.28 -53.94 -6.07
C ARG A 627 23.48 -53.49 -5.26
N ARG A 628 23.25 -53.00 -4.03
CA ARG A 628 24.33 -52.72 -3.06
C ARG A 628 25.16 -53.97 -2.76
N ALA A 629 24.49 -55.11 -2.53
CA ALA A 629 25.17 -56.39 -2.28
C ALA A 629 25.96 -56.90 -3.50
N ALA A 630 25.51 -56.58 -4.72
CA ALA A 630 26.21 -56.86 -5.97
C ALA A 630 27.38 -55.89 -6.26
N GLY A 631 27.60 -54.88 -5.41
CA GLY A 631 28.68 -53.90 -5.57
C GLY A 631 28.39 -52.77 -6.55
N GLU A 632 27.13 -52.59 -6.94
CA GLU A 632 26.70 -51.50 -7.82
C GLU A 632 26.78 -50.15 -7.10
N LYS A 633 27.13 -49.10 -7.85
CA LYS A 633 27.49 -47.79 -7.29
C LYS A 633 26.59 -46.65 -7.75
N TYR A 634 25.69 -46.91 -8.69
CA TYR A 634 24.94 -45.89 -9.40
C TYR A 634 23.44 -46.19 -9.38
N PRO A 635 22.60 -45.14 -9.26
CA PRO A 635 21.16 -45.32 -9.35
C PRO A 635 20.80 -45.86 -10.73
N LEU A 636 19.76 -46.69 -10.79
CA LEU A 636 19.24 -47.28 -12.02
C LEU A 636 17.81 -46.82 -12.24
N ILE A 637 17.51 -46.47 -13.49
CA ILE A 637 16.15 -46.32 -13.99
C ILE A 637 16.00 -47.21 -15.23
N ASN A 638 14.97 -48.02 -15.24
CA ASN A 638 14.63 -48.91 -16.35
C ASN A 638 13.62 -48.20 -17.24
N LEU A 639 13.96 -48.00 -18.51
CA LEU A 639 13.03 -47.48 -19.50
C LEU A 639 12.57 -48.67 -20.34
N SER A 640 11.30 -49.07 -20.21
CA SER A 640 10.77 -50.27 -20.88
C SER A 640 9.48 -49.98 -21.65
N GLY A 641 8.97 -50.90 -22.46
CA GLY A 641 7.77 -50.65 -23.27
C GLY A 641 8.03 -49.83 -24.55
N GLY A 642 7.36 -50.20 -25.65
CA GLY A 642 7.49 -49.49 -26.92
C GLY A 642 6.42 -48.38 -27.07
N PRO A 643 6.70 -47.28 -27.79
CA PRO A 643 7.99 -46.82 -28.29
C PRO A 643 8.61 -45.70 -27.41
N GLY A 644 9.38 -46.07 -26.38
CA GLY A 644 10.59 -45.35 -25.93
C GLY A 644 10.55 -43.83 -25.70
N ILE A 645 11.73 -43.26 -25.44
CA ILE A 645 11.90 -41.80 -25.42
C ILE A 645 11.81 -41.31 -26.87
N ILE A 646 10.74 -40.60 -27.20
CA ILE A 646 10.61 -39.94 -28.51
C ILE A 646 11.11 -38.50 -28.36
N VAL A 647 12.39 -38.30 -28.65
CA VAL A 647 12.96 -36.95 -28.79
C VAL A 647 12.59 -36.41 -30.18
N GLY A 648 11.34 -35.97 -30.33
CA GLY A 648 10.84 -35.29 -31.53
C GLY A 648 10.34 -33.89 -31.16
N GLY A 649 11.11 -32.85 -31.47
CA GLY A 649 10.65 -31.46 -31.36
C GLY A 649 10.02 -30.96 -32.67
N PRO A 650 9.25 -29.86 -32.64
CA PRO A 650 8.85 -29.17 -33.88
C PRO A 650 10.08 -28.74 -34.67
N ASN A 651 9.92 -28.53 -35.99
CA ASN A 651 10.99 -28.13 -36.92
C ASN A 651 11.76 -26.84 -36.54
N THR A 652 11.35 -26.13 -35.47
CA THR A 652 11.89 -24.82 -35.06
C THR A 652 12.29 -24.73 -33.58
N GLY A 653 12.22 -25.82 -32.80
CA GLY A 653 12.52 -25.82 -31.36
C GLY A 653 13.66 -26.77 -30.95
N THR A 654 14.28 -26.52 -29.78
CA THR A 654 15.26 -27.43 -29.20
C THR A 654 14.58 -28.31 -28.14
N SER A 655 14.75 -29.63 -28.23
CA SER A 655 14.33 -30.58 -27.20
C SER A 655 15.55 -31.19 -26.53
N ARG A 656 15.59 -31.19 -25.20
CA ARG A 656 16.71 -31.75 -24.42
C ARG A 656 16.18 -32.68 -23.34
N LEU A 657 16.74 -33.88 -23.30
CA LEU A 657 16.65 -34.78 -22.16
C LEU A 657 17.99 -34.70 -21.41
N ILE A 658 17.94 -34.28 -20.16
CA ILE A 658 19.11 -34.04 -19.32
C ILE A 658 19.05 -35.00 -18.14
N PHE A 659 20.15 -35.68 -17.83
CA PHE A 659 20.29 -36.46 -16.61
C PHE A 659 21.16 -35.67 -15.65
N ASP A 660 20.59 -35.19 -14.56
CA ASP A 660 21.32 -34.37 -13.59
C ASP A 660 22.23 -35.23 -12.72
N GLU A 661 23.39 -34.67 -12.35
CA GLU A 661 24.32 -35.35 -11.45
C GLU A 661 23.76 -35.37 -10.02
N PHE A 662 23.91 -36.51 -9.35
CA PHE A 662 23.52 -36.68 -7.95
C PHE A 662 24.34 -35.75 -7.05
N ASP A 663 23.69 -34.82 -6.36
CA ASP A 663 24.36 -33.72 -5.62
C ASP A 663 25.04 -34.16 -4.30
N ALA A 664 25.20 -35.47 -4.07
CA ALA A 664 26.02 -36.00 -2.98
C ALA A 664 27.25 -36.73 -3.54
N VAL A 665 28.30 -35.95 -3.81
CA VAL A 665 29.69 -36.39 -4.04
C VAL A 665 29.92 -37.15 -5.36
N ARG A 666 30.16 -36.41 -6.45
CA ARG A 666 30.84 -36.80 -7.70
C ARG A 666 30.74 -38.30 -8.06
N ARG A 667 29.58 -38.75 -8.53
CA ARG A 667 29.41 -40.09 -9.13
C ARG A 667 28.55 -39.99 -10.39
N GLN A 668 29.06 -40.58 -11.48
CA GLN A 668 28.42 -40.64 -12.79
C GLN A 668 27.16 -41.53 -12.75
N CYS A 669 26.09 -41.14 -13.45
CA CYS A 669 24.91 -42.00 -13.65
C CYS A 669 25.18 -43.03 -14.76
N SER A 670 24.69 -44.26 -14.63
CA SER A 670 24.69 -45.27 -15.70
C SER A 670 23.28 -45.45 -16.25
N LEU A 671 23.12 -45.27 -17.57
CA LEU A 671 21.87 -45.54 -18.28
C LEU A 671 21.99 -46.89 -18.99
N ASP A 672 21.17 -47.86 -18.57
CA ASP A 672 20.97 -49.11 -19.31
C ASP A 672 19.73 -48.93 -20.21
N ILE A 673 19.95 -48.83 -21.53
CA ILE A 673 18.90 -48.72 -22.56
C ILE A 673 18.55 -50.10 -23.11
#